data_AF-A0A2D6HE35-F1
#
_entry.id   AF-A0A2D6HE35-F1
#
_cell.length_a   1.000
_cell.length_b   1.000
_cell.length_c   1.000
_cell.angle_alpha   90.00
_cell.angle_beta   90.00
_cell.angle_gamma   90.00
#
_symmetry.space_group_name_H-M   'P 1'
#
loop_
_entity.id
_entity.type
_entity.pdbx_description
1 polymer ?
#
loop_
_entity_poly.entity_id
_entity_poly.type
_entity_poly.pdbx_seq_one_letter_code
_entity_poly.pdbx_strand_id
1 'polypeptide(L)'
;MIQPITLAFLAISTFSAAAGVQAKHLEFQKRFEQAMAINSTTEMSRLVKSSTPEAVDWIMKTAEGISTRNSEKLETRMAALQTAWRSAMETDFCDKMYEYFSFLDGHTKKERARMRSEYDKFLADYLKNLEKKDGPTFELLGQRYEALADGFDEIGDHFYTSQCSIFVGNCRDEANRGKRADLYKVTAALKRAVSEREAIGLKDRPWMDCNRRYQYLAKQGYDRAKPTEEEAKAEATPKASEPALTAAMGFELVEKPSAFQRPMYYLDSLYPLWNSIYLTSKGTSFRFLTLEAGPDGEKHKTSLSPVVMRVGSANVRLDVDGDGEGDVKIPLTGNLEPVEFDVGEGSQKRRLAFLAIVGNQQDIYQGVQVNLAPSDEHMTIYYIPAGSLVGEFAGVKIRVFDDNLDGTYGGAPWIFAHPGMSPGMFQPEMDSIVVGKEKRARPWSEYVEIGEKWCRLESVNGGMEIRGGPVVVETGTLKLKFKGGKPSWVVMRGEGVYESSYFDITGSGTEVPVGRYSLYYGELRKGKKRQMVKTLFVPGEATPTWDAVAGETTIVELGSPFSYDFKFEEDASAISVPGKNVVFTGVAYERYERPWGCVPQPDVSYRQVGSRRGSKPVTMEVVMDQDQLFELEWKAAWSPLDLILEKRSATDASELQLSEKKNKLFGKVASDWKQ
;
A
#
# COMPACT_ATOMS: atom_id res chain seq x y z
N MET A 1 15.75 -22.02 -3.46
CA MET A 1 15.74 -22.60 -4.82
C MET A 1 14.31 -22.43 -5.34
N ILE A 2 14.03 -21.29 -6.00
CA ILE A 2 12.69 -20.90 -6.44
C ILE A 2 12.74 -20.79 -7.96
N GLN A 3 11.97 -21.62 -8.66
CA GLN A 3 11.86 -21.59 -10.13
C GLN A 3 11.02 -20.38 -10.58
N PRO A 4 11.37 -19.71 -11.69
CA PRO A 4 10.51 -18.74 -12.34
C PRO A 4 9.67 -19.44 -13.42
N ILE A 5 8.37 -19.60 -13.19
CA ILE A 5 7.40 -19.99 -14.21
C ILE A 5 6.59 -18.75 -14.59
N THR A 6 7.15 -17.86 -15.42
CA THR A 6 6.38 -16.90 -16.25
C THR A 6 7.26 -16.20 -17.30
N LEU A 7 8.07 -16.93 -18.07
CA LEU A 7 8.87 -16.31 -19.14
C LEU A 7 9.07 -17.26 -20.32
N ALA A 8 7.99 -17.56 -21.05
CA ALA A 8 8.09 -18.29 -22.32
C ALA A 8 7.02 -17.92 -23.37
N PHE A 9 6.00 -17.12 -23.04
CA PHE A 9 4.90 -16.84 -23.99
C PHE A 9 5.06 -15.57 -24.86
N LEU A 10 6.07 -14.73 -24.64
CA LEU A 10 6.16 -13.44 -25.34
C LEU A 10 7.02 -13.41 -26.61
N ALA A 11 7.91 -14.38 -26.84
CA ALA A 11 8.91 -14.29 -27.91
C ALA A 11 8.39 -14.63 -29.33
N ILE A 12 7.16 -15.16 -29.47
CA ILE A 12 6.50 -15.38 -30.78
C ILE A 12 5.52 -14.23 -31.11
N SER A 13 5.32 -13.27 -30.19
CA SER A 13 4.24 -12.28 -30.27
C SER A 13 4.55 -10.98 -31.01
N THR A 14 5.81 -10.66 -31.34
CA THR A 14 6.16 -9.33 -31.87
C THR A 14 5.73 -9.11 -33.32
N PHE A 15 5.73 -10.15 -34.16
CA PHE A 15 5.11 -10.08 -35.49
C PHE A 15 3.57 -10.16 -35.43
N SER A 16 3.02 -10.89 -34.45
CA SER A 16 1.57 -11.04 -34.28
C SER A 16 0.89 -9.81 -33.68
N ALA A 17 1.57 -9.05 -32.82
CA ALA A 17 1.06 -7.83 -32.20
C ALA A 17 1.04 -6.66 -33.20
N ALA A 18 2.08 -6.49 -34.01
CA ALA A 18 2.10 -5.48 -35.07
C ALA A 18 1.05 -5.78 -36.16
N ALA A 19 0.93 -7.05 -36.56
CA ALA A 19 -0.12 -7.49 -37.49
C ALA A 19 -1.53 -7.30 -36.91
N GLY A 20 -1.72 -7.59 -35.61
CA GLY A 20 -2.99 -7.38 -34.91
C GLY A 20 -3.39 -5.91 -34.80
N VAL A 21 -2.44 -5.02 -34.50
CA VAL A 21 -2.69 -3.57 -34.46
C VAL A 21 -3.01 -3.04 -35.85
N GLN A 22 -2.25 -3.45 -36.87
CA GLN A 22 -2.52 -3.03 -38.25
C GLN A 22 -3.87 -3.55 -38.78
N ALA A 23 -4.27 -4.77 -38.40
CA ALA A 23 -5.59 -5.31 -38.72
C ALA A 23 -6.72 -4.48 -38.11
N LYS A 24 -6.59 -4.04 -36.85
CA LYS A 24 -7.58 -3.16 -36.19
C LYS A 24 -7.70 -1.80 -36.86
N HIS A 25 -6.58 -1.18 -37.24
CA HIS A 25 -6.60 0.08 -37.99
C HIS A 25 -7.32 -0.06 -39.33
N LEU A 26 -7.01 -1.11 -40.09
CA LEU A 26 -7.66 -1.37 -41.39
C LEU A 26 -9.15 -1.69 -41.23
N GLU A 27 -9.52 -2.43 -40.19
CA GLU A 27 -10.92 -2.73 -39.88
C GLU A 27 -11.70 -1.46 -39.55
N PHE A 28 -11.16 -0.61 -38.67
CA PHE A 28 -11.77 0.66 -38.31
C PHE A 28 -11.97 1.54 -39.55
N GLN A 29 -10.92 1.73 -40.37
CA GLN A 29 -11.00 2.53 -41.61
C GLN A 29 -12.08 1.99 -42.54
N LYS A 30 -12.10 0.67 -42.80
CA LYS A 30 -13.08 0.03 -43.66
C LYS A 30 -14.52 0.26 -43.16
N ARG A 31 -14.75 0.02 -41.86
CA ARG A 31 -16.09 0.15 -41.25
C ARG A 31 -16.56 1.60 -41.21
N PHE A 32 -15.65 2.53 -40.94
CA PHE A 32 -15.97 3.95 -40.95
C PHE A 32 -16.28 4.43 -42.36
N GLU A 33 -15.48 4.07 -43.38
CA GLU A 33 -15.77 4.41 -44.78
C GLU A 33 -17.12 3.82 -45.25
N GLN A 34 -17.46 2.59 -44.82
CA GLN A 34 -18.78 2.00 -45.07
C GLN A 34 -19.91 2.81 -44.43
N ALA A 35 -19.75 3.22 -43.16
CA ALA A 35 -20.73 4.05 -42.47
C ALA A 35 -20.88 5.45 -43.13
N MET A 36 -19.77 6.01 -43.59
CA MET A 36 -19.71 7.28 -44.31
C MET A 36 -20.44 7.20 -45.66
N ALA A 37 -20.27 6.09 -46.40
CA ALA A 37 -20.93 5.87 -47.68
C ALA A 37 -22.47 5.79 -47.59
N ILE A 38 -23.01 5.42 -46.43
CA ILE A 38 -24.47 5.40 -46.15
C ILE A 38 -24.92 6.58 -45.28
N ASN A 39 -24.04 7.56 -45.02
CA ASN A 39 -24.29 8.72 -44.17
C ASN A 39 -24.80 8.39 -42.74
N SER A 40 -24.32 7.29 -42.15
CA SER A 40 -24.72 6.85 -40.81
C SER A 40 -23.87 7.53 -39.72
N THR A 41 -24.27 8.73 -39.30
CA THR A 41 -23.57 9.50 -38.27
C THR A 41 -23.49 8.77 -36.93
N THR A 42 -24.55 8.05 -36.55
CA THR A 42 -24.59 7.25 -35.32
C THR A 42 -23.55 6.13 -35.31
N GLU A 43 -23.39 5.40 -36.42
CA GLU A 43 -22.39 4.33 -36.51
C GLU A 43 -20.97 4.90 -36.53
N MET A 44 -20.73 6.02 -37.23
CA MET A 44 -19.44 6.70 -37.21
C MET A 44 -19.04 7.13 -35.79
N SER A 45 -19.95 7.75 -35.03
CA SER A 45 -19.70 8.12 -33.64
C SER A 45 -19.48 6.91 -32.73
N ARG A 46 -20.24 5.83 -32.93
CA ARG A 46 -20.04 4.57 -32.19
C ARG A 46 -18.65 4.00 -32.42
N LEU A 47 -18.18 3.98 -33.68
CA LEU A 47 -16.85 3.50 -34.04
C LEU A 47 -15.74 4.36 -33.41
N VAL A 48 -15.87 5.69 -33.44
CA VAL A 48 -14.90 6.59 -32.78
C VAL A 48 -14.82 6.31 -31.27
N LYS A 49 -15.96 6.08 -30.63
CA LYS A 49 -16.02 5.78 -29.20
C LYS A 49 -15.46 4.40 -28.83
N SER A 50 -15.72 3.37 -29.64
CA SER A 50 -15.26 2.00 -29.37
C SER A 50 -13.83 1.73 -29.82
N SER A 51 -13.28 2.54 -30.72
CA SER A 51 -11.98 2.36 -31.37
C SER A 51 -11.21 3.69 -31.40
N THR A 52 -11.16 4.36 -30.25
CA THR A 52 -10.57 5.70 -30.12
C THR A 52 -9.10 5.78 -30.56
N PRO A 53 -8.21 4.82 -30.22
CA PRO A 53 -6.82 4.87 -30.68
C PRO A 53 -6.70 4.85 -32.21
N GLU A 54 -7.50 4.01 -32.88
CA GLU A 54 -7.53 3.93 -34.34
C GLU A 54 -8.12 5.19 -34.96
N ALA A 55 -9.13 5.79 -34.32
CA ALA A 55 -9.73 7.06 -34.74
C ALA A 55 -8.73 8.22 -34.65
N VAL A 56 -8.00 8.34 -33.54
CA VAL A 56 -6.97 9.38 -33.35
C VAL A 56 -5.88 9.28 -34.41
N ASP A 57 -5.33 8.08 -34.65
CA ASP A 57 -4.32 7.87 -35.71
C ASP A 57 -4.85 8.27 -37.09
N TRP A 58 -6.11 7.93 -37.41
CA TRP A 58 -6.68 8.24 -38.72
C TRP A 58 -7.01 9.73 -38.89
N ILE A 59 -7.41 10.42 -37.81
CA ILE A 59 -7.55 11.88 -37.78
C ILE A 59 -6.20 12.54 -38.07
N MET A 60 -5.15 12.14 -37.36
CA MET A 60 -3.79 12.68 -37.56
C MET A 60 -3.31 12.48 -39.01
N LYS A 61 -3.43 11.25 -39.54
CA LYS A 61 -3.06 10.94 -40.93
C LYS A 61 -3.88 11.71 -41.96
N THR A 62 -5.17 11.93 -41.71
CA THR A 62 -6.03 12.66 -42.65
C THR A 62 -5.69 14.15 -42.64
N ALA A 63 -5.50 14.75 -41.46
CA ALA A 63 -5.10 16.16 -41.34
C ALA A 63 -3.73 16.43 -42.00
N GLU A 64 -2.75 15.57 -41.74
CA GLU A 64 -1.44 15.63 -42.37
C GLU A 64 -1.53 15.45 -43.90
N GLY A 65 -2.38 14.52 -44.35
CA GLY A 65 -2.66 14.29 -45.76
C GLY A 65 -3.22 15.53 -46.47
N ILE A 66 -4.14 16.27 -45.84
CA ILE A 66 -4.68 17.54 -46.36
C ILE A 66 -3.55 18.56 -46.51
N SER A 67 -2.67 18.66 -45.51
CA SER A 67 -1.56 19.62 -45.53
C SER A 67 -0.54 19.38 -46.65
N THR A 68 -0.43 18.13 -47.11
CA THR A 68 0.56 17.72 -48.14
C THR A 68 -0.05 17.62 -49.53
N ARG A 69 -1.29 17.15 -49.64
CA ARG A 69 -2.01 16.98 -50.90
C ARG A 69 -3.52 17.10 -50.68
N ASN A 70 -4.00 18.33 -50.60
CA ASN A 70 -5.44 18.60 -50.46
C ASN A 70 -6.23 17.95 -51.61
N SER A 71 -7.30 17.23 -51.27
CA SER A 71 -8.25 16.64 -52.20
C SER A 71 -9.63 16.60 -51.57
N GLU A 72 -10.68 16.69 -52.40
CA GLU A 72 -12.08 16.61 -51.97
C GLU A 72 -12.36 15.35 -51.12
N LYS A 73 -11.71 14.22 -51.45
CA LYS A 73 -11.83 12.98 -50.68
C LYS A 73 -11.34 13.13 -49.24
N LEU A 74 -10.21 13.81 -49.04
CA LEU A 74 -9.63 14.02 -47.71
C LEU A 74 -10.45 15.03 -46.90
N GLU A 75 -10.90 16.11 -47.54
CA GLU A 75 -11.78 17.10 -46.89
C GLU A 75 -13.11 16.49 -46.46
N THR A 76 -13.73 15.69 -47.34
CA THR A 76 -14.97 14.95 -47.02
C THR A 76 -14.78 14.00 -45.84
N ARG A 77 -13.66 13.27 -45.83
CA ARG A 77 -13.31 12.38 -44.71
C ARG A 77 -13.10 13.16 -43.42
N MET A 78 -12.37 14.29 -43.47
CA MET A 78 -12.11 15.10 -42.29
C MET A 78 -13.41 15.67 -41.70
N ALA A 79 -14.30 16.20 -42.53
CA ALA A 79 -15.60 16.70 -42.08
C ALA A 79 -16.44 15.60 -41.38
N ALA A 80 -16.41 14.37 -41.90
CA ALA A 80 -17.07 13.22 -41.28
C ALA A 80 -16.43 12.85 -39.93
N LEU A 81 -15.10 12.86 -39.84
CA LEU A 81 -14.37 12.62 -38.59
C LEU A 81 -14.64 13.70 -37.55
N GLN A 82 -14.66 14.98 -37.92
CA GLN A 82 -15.01 16.08 -37.02
C GLN A 82 -16.41 15.93 -36.43
N THR A 83 -17.38 15.61 -37.30
CA THR A 83 -18.79 15.37 -36.88
C THR A 83 -18.88 14.17 -35.93
N ALA A 84 -18.26 13.05 -36.31
CA ALA A 84 -18.30 11.83 -35.51
C ALA A 84 -17.62 12.01 -34.15
N TRP A 85 -16.45 12.68 -34.13
CA TRP A 85 -15.68 12.96 -32.93
C TRP A 85 -16.42 13.87 -31.96
N ARG A 86 -16.96 15.02 -32.43
CA ARG A 86 -17.74 15.91 -31.56
C ARG A 86 -18.92 15.20 -30.92
N SER A 87 -19.62 14.36 -31.67
CA SER A 87 -20.75 13.59 -31.13
C SER A 87 -20.33 12.44 -30.20
N ALA A 88 -19.15 11.86 -30.36
CA ALA A 88 -18.71 10.70 -29.59
C ALA A 88 -17.93 11.07 -28.32
N MET A 89 -17.06 12.07 -28.44
CA MET A 89 -16.05 12.44 -27.45
C MET A 89 -16.32 13.81 -26.81
N GLU A 90 -17.20 14.62 -27.40
CA GLU A 90 -17.58 15.94 -26.88
C GLU A 90 -16.38 16.90 -26.70
N THR A 91 -15.38 16.79 -27.57
CA THR A 91 -14.21 17.69 -27.61
C THR A 91 -13.90 18.18 -29.03
N ASP A 92 -12.99 19.15 -29.14
CA ASP A 92 -12.59 19.83 -30.37
C ASP A 92 -11.28 19.31 -30.97
N PHE A 93 -10.78 18.14 -30.51
CA PHE A 93 -9.50 17.58 -30.97
C PHE A 93 -9.38 17.48 -32.49
N CYS A 94 -10.40 16.92 -33.15
CA CYS A 94 -10.38 16.77 -34.61
C CYS A 94 -10.35 18.12 -35.35
N ASP A 95 -11.01 19.15 -34.79
CA ASP A 95 -11.03 20.49 -35.36
C ASP A 95 -9.65 21.16 -35.21
N LYS A 96 -9.05 21.06 -34.02
CA LYS A 96 -7.71 21.59 -33.73
C LYS A 96 -6.61 20.95 -34.58
N MET A 97 -6.69 19.63 -34.83
CA MET A 97 -5.74 18.97 -35.72
C MET A 97 -5.89 19.44 -37.16
N TYR A 98 -7.11 19.55 -37.67
CA TYR A 98 -7.35 20.11 -39.00
C TYR A 98 -6.78 21.53 -39.13
N GLU A 99 -7.04 22.38 -38.15
CA GLU A 99 -6.54 23.76 -38.11
C GLU A 99 -5.00 23.81 -38.10
N TYR A 100 -4.37 23.11 -37.16
CA TYR A 100 -2.92 23.02 -37.02
C TYR A 100 -2.25 22.66 -38.35
N PHE A 101 -2.67 21.54 -38.95
CA PHE A 101 -2.08 21.04 -40.19
C PHE A 101 -2.37 21.93 -41.41
N SER A 102 -3.49 22.65 -41.42
CA SER A 102 -3.85 23.57 -42.51
C SER A 102 -2.96 24.81 -42.55
N PHE A 103 -2.45 25.25 -41.38
CA PHE A 103 -1.63 26.45 -41.25
C PHE A 103 -0.12 26.20 -41.21
N LEU A 104 0.34 24.94 -41.32
CA LEU A 104 1.77 24.65 -41.36
C LEU A 104 2.44 25.22 -42.63
N ASP A 105 3.46 26.04 -42.43
CA ASP A 105 4.34 26.48 -43.52
C ASP A 105 5.29 25.36 -43.98
N GLY A 106 5.95 25.57 -45.13
CA GLY A 106 6.82 24.57 -45.74
C GLY A 106 8.06 24.20 -44.91
N HIS A 107 8.62 25.16 -44.15
CA HIS A 107 9.76 24.92 -43.27
C HIS A 107 9.32 24.06 -42.09
N THR A 108 8.22 24.44 -41.43
CA THR A 108 7.65 23.72 -40.29
C THR A 108 7.24 22.29 -40.65
N LYS A 109 6.67 22.06 -41.84
CA LYS A 109 6.38 20.70 -42.35
C LYS A 109 7.63 19.83 -42.44
N LYS A 110 8.72 20.38 -42.99
CA LYS A 110 9.98 19.64 -43.16
C LYS A 110 10.59 19.30 -41.80
N GLU A 111 10.56 20.23 -40.87
CA GLU A 111 11.11 20.05 -39.54
C GLU A 111 10.31 19.04 -38.72
N ARG A 112 8.97 19.13 -38.78
CA ARG A 112 8.07 18.14 -38.20
C ARG A 112 8.34 16.73 -38.73
N ALA A 113 8.49 16.56 -40.04
CA ALA A 113 8.78 15.27 -40.66
C ALA A 113 10.13 14.68 -40.19
N ARG A 114 11.15 15.53 -40.03
CA ARG A 114 12.46 15.14 -39.47
C ARG A 114 12.30 14.63 -38.03
N MET A 115 11.67 15.41 -37.16
CA MET A 115 11.44 15.05 -35.75
C MET A 115 10.56 13.80 -35.61
N ARG A 116 9.56 13.63 -36.50
CA ARG A 116 8.72 12.43 -36.51
C ARG A 116 9.51 11.16 -36.83
N SER A 117 10.43 11.24 -37.80
CA SER A 117 11.33 10.13 -38.12
C SER A 117 12.24 9.76 -36.93
N GLU A 118 12.74 10.77 -36.21
CA GLU A 118 13.53 10.56 -34.99
C GLU A 118 12.71 9.95 -33.86
N TYR A 119 11.47 10.42 -33.65
CA TYR A 119 10.53 9.83 -32.71
C TYR A 119 10.31 8.34 -33.01
N ASP A 120 10.03 7.97 -34.26
CA ASP A 120 9.76 6.57 -34.63
C ASP A 120 11.00 5.68 -34.40
N LYS A 121 12.20 6.22 -34.63
CA LYS A 121 13.46 5.54 -34.30
C LYS A 121 13.61 5.34 -32.79
N PHE A 122 13.37 6.37 -31.98
CA PHE A 122 13.47 6.26 -30.53
C PHE A 122 12.40 5.36 -29.94
N LEU A 123 11.22 5.28 -30.57
CA LEU A 123 10.17 4.35 -30.17
C LEU A 123 10.61 2.91 -30.39
N ALA A 124 11.20 2.62 -31.56
CA ALA A 124 11.76 1.30 -31.82
C ALA A 124 12.89 0.94 -30.82
N ASP A 125 13.76 1.88 -30.48
CA ASP A 125 14.83 1.67 -29.51
C ASP A 125 14.29 1.49 -28.08
N TYR A 126 13.27 2.25 -27.70
CA TYR A 126 12.56 2.10 -26.42
C TYR A 126 11.92 0.71 -26.28
N LEU A 127 11.18 0.27 -27.30
CA LEU A 127 10.53 -1.03 -27.30
C LEU A 127 11.54 -2.18 -27.21
N LYS A 128 12.68 -2.08 -27.90
CA LYS A 128 13.80 -3.03 -27.75
C LYS A 128 14.39 -3.02 -26.34
N ASN A 129 14.42 -1.87 -25.68
CA ASN A 129 14.99 -1.74 -24.34
C ASN A 129 14.05 -2.26 -23.23
N LEU A 130 12.73 -2.30 -23.46
CA LEU A 130 11.78 -2.85 -22.49
C LEU A 130 12.09 -4.29 -22.09
N GLU A 131 12.62 -5.09 -23.01
CA GLU A 131 13.02 -6.48 -22.75
C GLU A 131 14.28 -6.57 -21.89
N LYS A 132 15.25 -5.67 -22.12
CA LYS A 132 16.57 -5.67 -21.48
C LYS A 132 16.60 -4.93 -20.16
N LYS A 133 15.70 -3.96 -20.00
CA LYS A 133 15.66 -2.98 -18.90
C LYS A 133 17.02 -2.31 -18.63
N ASP A 134 17.75 -1.95 -19.69
CA ASP A 134 19.04 -1.28 -19.54
C ASP A 134 18.84 0.18 -19.10
N GLY A 135 19.26 0.48 -17.87
CA GLY A 135 19.10 1.80 -17.24
C GLY A 135 19.76 2.95 -18.00
N PRO A 136 21.05 2.84 -18.39
CA PRO A 136 21.72 3.85 -19.23
C PRO A 136 21.00 4.13 -20.55
N THR A 137 20.50 3.10 -21.23
CA THR A 137 19.71 3.28 -22.46
C THR A 137 18.41 4.04 -22.19
N PHE A 138 17.70 3.77 -21.09
CA PHE A 138 16.53 4.56 -20.71
C PHE A 138 16.87 6.02 -20.39
N GLU A 139 17.98 6.29 -19.70
CA GLU A 139 18.42 7.67 -19.45
C GLU A 139 18.65 8.43 -20.75
N LEU A 140 19.39 7.83 -21.69
CA LEU A 140 19.67 8.43 -23.00
C LEU A 140 18.39 8.65 -23.81
N LEU A 141 17.48 7.67 -23.83
CA LEU A 141 16.19 7.80 -24.50
C LEU A 141 15.33 8.89 -23.86
N GLY A 142 15.30 8.97 -22.52
CA GLY A 142 14.59 10.02 -21.80
C GLY A 142 15.07 11.43 -22.20
N GLN A 143 16.39 11.65 -22.27
CA GLN A 143 16.96 12.92 -22.73
C GLN A 143 16.61 13.25 -24.19
N ARG A 144 16.62 12.23 -25.06
CA ARG A 144 16.28 12.39 -26.48
C ARG A 144 14.80 12.71 -26.69
N TYR A 145 13.91 12.07 -25.94
CA TYR A 145 12.48 12.40 -25.98
C TYR A 145 12.20 13.78 -25.39
N GLU A 146 12.95 14.21 -24.38
CA GLU A 146 12.83 15.56 -23.81
C GLU A 146 13.17 16.62 -24.87
N ALA A 147 14.30 16.45 -25.58
CA ALA A 147 14.66 17.33 -26.69
C ALA A 147 13.64 17.30 -27.85
N LEU A 148 13.07 16.13 -28.18
CA LEU A 148 12.00 16.05 -29.19
C LEU A 148 10.71 16.72 -28.71
N ALA A 149 10.36 16.59 -27.42
CA ALA A 149 9.18 17.26 -26.88
C ALA A 149 9.31 18.77 -27.03
N ASP A 150 10.47 19.34 -26.69
CA ASP A 150 10.75 20.77 -26.86
C ASP A 150 10.69 21.19 -28.32
N GLY A 151 11.29 20.41 -29.25
CA GLY A 151 11.22 20.72 -30.67
C GLY A 151 9.80 20.67 -31.26
N PHE A 152 8.96 19.72 -30.83
CA PHE A 152 7.55 19.68 -31.24
C PHE A 152 6.73 20.83 -30.64
N ASP A 153 7.03 21.24 -29.42
CA ASP A 153 6.38 22.37 -28.74
C ASP A 153 6.69 23.71 -29.43
N GLU A 154 7.95 23.92 -29.84
CA GLU A 154 8.37 25.10 -30.62
C GLU A 154 7.57 25.28 -31.92
N ILE A 155 7.10 24.18 -32.53
CA ILE A 155 6.29 24.21 -33.74
C ILE A 155 4.78 23.99 -33.49
N GLY A 156 4.35 24.03 -32.22
CA GLY A 156 2.95 23.88 -31.81
C GLY A 156 2.35 22.48 -32.01
N ASP A 157 3.15 21.42 -32.20
CA ASP A 157 2.66 20.04 -32.29
C ASP A 157 2.41 19.44 -30.89
N HIS A 158 1.39 19.93 -30.22
CA HIS A 158 0.98 19.47 -28.88
C HIS A 158 0.75 17.95 -28.82
N PHE A 159 0.33 17.31 -29.93
CA PHE A 159 0.15 15.86 -29.96
C PHE A 159 1.48 15.16 -29.72
N TYR A 160 2.52 15.47 -30.51
CA TYR A 160 3.82 14.83 -30.32
C TYR A 160 4.61 15.35 -29.12
N THR A 161 4.43 16.61 -28.70
CA THR A 161 4.95 17.09 -27.41
C THR A 161 4.44 16.21 -26.27
N SER A 162 3.14 15.91 -26.27
CA SER A 162 2.54 15.02 -25.26
C SER A 162 3.11 13.60 -25.35
N GLN A 163 3.21 13.01 -26.55
CA GLN A 163 3.71 11.65 -26.74
C GLN A 163 5.15 11.51 -26.26
N CYS A 164 6.03 12.44 -26.65
CA CYS A 164 7.40 12.49 -26.20
C CYS A 164 7.47 12.60 -24.67
N SER A 165 6.68 13.49 -24.06
CA SER A 165 6.63 13.68 -22.61
C SER A 165 6.20 12.41 -21.86
N ILE A 166 5.27 11.62 -22.41
CA ILE A 166 4.90 10.30 -21.86
C ILE A 166 6.12 9.38 -21.83
N PHE A 167 6.90 9.33 -22.92
CA PHE A 167 8.11 8.50 -22.98
C PHE A 167 9.24 9.03 -22.09
N VAL A 168 9.36 10.35 -21.88
CA VAL A 168 10.27 10.91 -20.87
C VAL A 168 9.92 10.36 -19.48
N GLY A 169 8.63 10.40 -19.12
CA GLY A 169 8.14 9.83 -17.87
C GLY A 169 8.44 8.34 -17.76
N ASN A 170 8.04 7.55 -18.77
CA ASN A 170 8.23 6.10 -18.76
C ASN A 170 9.70 5.70 -18.67
N CYS A 171 10.62 6.39 -19.35
CA CYS A 171 12.06 6.14 -19.27
C CYS A 171 12.63 6.39 -17.87
N ARG A 172 11.99 7.22 -17.05
CA ARG A 172 12.48 7.63 -15.71
C ARG A 172 11.69 7.00 -14.56
N ASP A 173 10.60 6.29 -14.84
CA ASP A 173 9.71 5.66 -13.87
C ASP A 173 10.30 4.35 -13.28
N GLU A 174 9.85 3.98 -12.09
CA GLU A 174 10.21 2.79 -11.33
C GLU A 174 9.92 1.50 -12.09
N ALA A 175 8.87 1.46 -12.90
CA ALA A 175 8.53 0.29 -13.72
C ALA A 175 9.70 -0.16 -14.63
N ASN A 176 10.49 0.82 -15.09
CA ASN A 176 11.62 0.62 -16.00
C ASN A 176 12.98 0.75 -15.29
N ARG A 177 13.07 1.52 -14.19
CA ARG A 177 14.35 1.83 -13.52
C ARG A 177 14.49 1.34 -12.09
N GLY A 178 13.44 0.79 -11.49
CA GLY A 178 13.41 0.38 -10.09
C GLY A 178 13.91 1.51 -9.18
N LYS A 179 14.85 1.20 -8.28
CA LYS A 179 15.44 2.16 -7.32
C LYS A 179 16.18 3.33 -7.96
N ARG A 180 16.49 3.29 -9.27
CA ARG A 180 17.19 4.37 -9.98
C ARG A 180 16.22 5.33 -10.70
N ALA A 181 14.92 5.27 -10.40
CA ALA A 181 13.93 6.17 -10.95
C ALA A 181 14.17 7.62 -10.49
N ASP A 182 13.73 8.60 -11.30
CA ASP A 182 13.72 10.01 -10.93
C ASP A 182 12.27 10.51 -10.94
N LEU A 183 11.56 10.29 -9.83
CA LEU A 183 10.13 10.55 -9.72
C LEU A 183 9.75 12.03 -9.85
N TYR A 184 10.66 12.96 -9.55
CA TYR A 184 10.45 14.39 -9.82
C TYR A 184 10.39 14.66 -11.32
N LYS A 185 11.34 14.10 -12.08
CA LYS A 185 11.34 14.22 -13.54
C LYS A 185 10.16 13.48 -14.18
N VAL A 186 9.76 12.32 -13.63
CA VAL A 186 8.55 11.61 -14.07
C VAL A 186 7.33 12.51 -13.88
N THR A 187 7.17 13.09 -12.70
CA THR A 187 6.02 13.95 -12.36
C THR A 187 5.95 15.17 -13.27
N ALA A 188 7.08 15.85 -13.51
CA ALA A 188 7.15 16.98 -14.43
C ALA A 188 6.76 16.59 -15.87
N ALA A 189 7.28 15.46 -16.37
CA ALA A 189 6.99 14.98 -17.72
C ALA A 189 5.51 14.57 -17.89
N LEU A 190 4.93 13.87 -16.91
CA LEU A 190 3.52 13.50 -16.93
C LEU A 190 2.60 14.72 -16.82
N LYS A 191 2.96 15.71 -15.99
CA LYS A 191 2.24 16.99 -15.91
C LYS A 191 2.21 17.71 -17.27
N ARG A 192 3.35 17.76 -17.97
CA ARG A 192 3.42 18.31 -19.33
C ARG A 192 2.53 17.51 -20.28
N ALA A 193 2.66 16.18 -20.32
CA ALA A 193 1.84 15.32 -21.18
C ALA A 193 0.33 15.51 -21.00
N VAL A 194 -0.13 15.68 -19.74
CA VAL A 194 -1.53 15.96 -19.41
C VAL A 194 -1.94 17.32 -19.96
N SER A 195 -1.15 18.37 -19.70
CA SER A 195 -1.41 19.74 -20.17
C SER A 195 -1.49 19.83 -21.69
N GLU A 196 -0.54 19.25 -22.40
CA GLU A 196 -0.51 19.26 -23.88
C GLU A 196 -1.73 18.58 -24.49
N ARG A 197 -2.17 17.46 -23.91
CA ARG A 197 -3.36 16.74 -24.35
C ARG A 197 -4.64 17.52 -24.08
N GLU A 198 -4.72 18.21 -22.95
CA GLU A 198 -5.84 19.10 -22.63
C GLU A 198 -5.92 20.28 -23.58
N ALA A 199 -4.77 20.87 -23.96
CA ALA A 199 -4.71 21.97 -24.92
C ALA A 199 -5.36 21.60 -26.26
N ILE A 200 -5.18 20.36 -26.71
CA ILE A 200 -5.80 19.83 -27.93
C ILE A 200 -7.13 19.09 -27.71
N GLY A 201 -7.69 19.09 -26.49
CA GLY A 201 -8.96 18.43 -26.21
C GLY A 201 -8.93 16.89 -26.34
N LEU A 202 -7.77 16.25 -26.20
CA LEU A 202 -7.60 14.80 -26.34
C LEU A 202 -7.56 14.10 -24.96
N LYS A 203 -8.74 13.72 -24.44
CA LYS A 203 -8.91 12.99 -23.16
C LYS A 203 -9.06 11.48 -23.37
N ASP A 204 -8.14 10.89 -24.11
CA ASP A 204 -8.09 9.46 -24.41
C ASP A 204 -7.45 8.64 -23.26
N ARG A 205 -7.26 7.34 -23.48
CA ARG A 205 -6.69 6.44 -22.46
C ARG A 205 -5.29 6.88 -21.99
N PRO A 206 -4.34 7.24 -22.86
CA PRO A 206 -3.07 7.85 -22.45
C PRO A 206 -3.23 9.06 -21.52
N TRP A 207 -4.14 10.00 -21.80
CA TRP A 207 -4.41 11.11 -20.88
C TRP A 207 -4.86 10.61 -19.51
N MET A 208 -5.80 9.65 -19.46
CA MET A 208 -6.31 9.11 -18.19
C MET A 208 -5.22 8.43 -17.37
N ASP A 209 -4.38 7.61 -18.02
CA ASP A 209 -3.30 6.88 -17.35
C ASP A 209 -2.21 7.84 -16.84
N CYS A 210 -1.80 8.82 -17.65
CA CYS A 210 -0.83 9.83 -17.26
C CYS A 210 -1.36 10.75 -16.16
N ASN A 211 -2.60 11.21 -16.25
CA ASN A 211 -3.21 12.05 -15.22
C ASN A 211 -3.31 11.30 -13.89
N ARG A 212 -3.73 10.02 -13.91
CA ARG A 212 -3.76 9.20 -12.69
C ARG A 212 -2.37 9.06 -12.05
N ARG A 213 -1.33 8.73 -12.83
CA ARG A 213 0.04 8.60 -12.31
C ARG A 213 0.62 9.94 -11.85
N TYR A 214 0.37 11.03 -12.58
CA TYR A 214 0.75 12.38 -12.18
C TYR A 214 0.12 12.75 -10.83
N GLN A 215 -1.20 12.60 -10.68
CA GLN A 215 -1.90 12.93 -9.44
C GLN A 215 -1.39 12.09 -8.26
N TYR A 216 -1.05 10.82 -8.49
CA TYR A 216 -0.42 9.97 -7.48
C TYR A 216 0.96 10.52 -7.06
N LEU A 217 1.86 10.81 -7.99
CA LEU A 217 3.21 11.30 -7.65
C LEU A 217 3.18 12.72 -7.07
N ALA A 218 2.27 13.58 -7.53
CA ALA A 218 2.06 14.91 -6.95
C ALA A 218 1.61 14.82 -5.49
N LYS A 219 0.72 13.88 -5.16
CA LYS A 219 0.33 13.60 -3.77
C LYS A 219 1.50 13.09 -2.90
N GLN A 220 2.54 12.53 -3.50
CA GLN A 220 3.79 12.14 -2.82
C GLN A 220 4.83 13.28 -2.76
N GLY A 221 4.45 14.49 -3.18
CA GLY A 221 5.31 15.67 -3.13
C GLY A 221 6.31 15.79 -4.28
N TYR A 222 6.24 14.93 -5.30
CA TYR A 222 7.17 14.97 -6.45
C TYR A 222 6.83 16.06 -7.48
N ASP A 223 5.75 16.82 -7.28
CA ASP A 223 5.40 17.99 -8.10
C ASP A 223 6.04 19.29 -7.62
N ARG A 224 6.80 19.24 -6.51
CA ARG A 224 7.60 20.33 -5.96
C ARG A 224 9.01 20.32 -6.55
N ALA A 225 9.77 21.39 -6.29
CA ALA A 225 11.18 21.43 -6.67
C ALA A 225 11.92 20.24 -6.02
N LYS A 226 12.74 19.53 -6.82
CA LYS A 226 13.61 18.49 -6.29
C LYS A 226 14.53 19.13 -5.25
N PRO A 227 14.59 18.61 -4.02
CA PRO A 227 15.55 19.10 -3.02
C PRO A 227 16.95 19.10 -3.61
N THR A 228 17.69 20.17 -3.40
CA THR A 228 19.09 20.29 -3.86
C THR A 228 19.94 19.21 -3.21
N GLU A 229 21.09 18.87 -3.83
CA GLU A 229 22.04 17.95 -3.20
C GLU A 229 22.52 18.47 -1.83
N GLU A 230 22.55 19.78 -1.61
CA GLU A 230 22.88 20.38 -0.31
C GLU A 230 21.73 20.27 0.69
N GLU A 231 20.45 20.37 0.27
CA GLU A 231 19.28 20.11 1.14
C GLU A 231 19.11 18.61 1.43
N ALA A 232 19.44 17.74 0.47
CA ALA A 232 19.48 16.29 0.65
C ALA A 232 20.70 15.84 1.46
N LYS A 233 21.84 16.54 1.39
CA LYS A 233 23.02 16.36 2.26
C LYS A 233 22.89 17.11 3.60
N ALA A 234 21.95 18.04 3.72
CA ALA A 234 21.57 18.68 4.97
C ALA A 234 20.67 17.79 5.85
N GLU A 235 20.37 16.55 5.41
CA GLU A 235 20.21 15.41 6.33
C GLU A 235 21.55 15.07 7.03
N ALA A 236 22.25 16.08 7.52
CA ALA A 236 23.30 15.87 8.49
C ALA A 236 22.62 15.23 9.70
N THR A 237 23.09 14.04 10.08
CA THR A 237 22.69 13.40 11.33
C THR A 237 22.69 14.46 12.44
N PRO A 238 21.56 14.66 13.14
CA PRO A 238 21.44 15.69 14.17
C PRO A 238 22.67 15.72 15.09
N LYS A 239 23.25 16.91 15.25
CA LYS A 239 24.48 17.06 16.04
C LYS A 239 24.18 16.83 17.52
N ALA A 240 24.98 15.99 18.15
CA ALA A 240 24.97 15.84 19.60
C ALA A 240 25.27 17.21 20.25
N SER A 241 24.46 17.61 21.22
CA SER A 241 24.67 18.85 21.98
C SER A 241 25.39 18.62 23.31
N GLU A 242 25.32 17.40 23.84
CA GLU A 242 25.87 17.02 25.14
C GLU A 242 26.55 15.64 25.06
N PRO A 243 27.42 15.27 26.03
CA PRO A 243 28.04 13.94 26.08
C PRO A 243 27.01 12.82 26.12
N ALA A 244 27.36 11.66 25.56
CA ALA A 244 26.53 10.47 25.64
C ALA A 244 26.33 10.05 27.10
N LEU A 245 25.08 9.76 27.43
CA LEU A 245 24.61 9.19 28.68
C LEU A 245 24.38 7.69 28.51
N THR A 246 24.35 7.01 29.64
CA THR A 246 24.08 5.59 29.73
C THR A 246 23.15 5.35 30.91
N ALA A 247 22.06 4.64 30.66
CA ALA A 247 21.12 4.23 31.69
C ALA A 247 21.13 2.71 31.81
N ALA A 248 21.45 2.21 33.00
CA ALA A 248 21.22 0.81 33.34
C ALA A 248 19.72 0.56 33.55
N MET A 249 19.23 -0.55 33.03
CA MET A 249 17.80 -0.86 33.05
C MET A 249 17.52 -2.10 33.92
N GLY A 250 16.48 -2.01 34.74
CA GLY A 250 15.99 -3.10 35.59
C GLY A 250 14.68 -3.69 35.07
N PHE A 251 14.52 -5.00 35.21
CA PHE A 251 13.29 -5.68 34.81
C PHE A 251 12.12 -5.35 35.74
N GLU A 252 10.95 -5.10 35.15
CA GLU A 252 9.67 -5.02 35.83
C GLU A 252 8.58 -5.73 35.01
N LEU A 253 7.75 -6.53 35.68
CA LEU A 253 6.61 -7.21 35.09
C LEU A 253 5.41 -6.25 34.90
N VAL A 254 4.76 -6.36 33.75
CA VAL A 254 3.47 -5.72 33.45
C VAL A 254 2.34 -6.69 33.76
N GLU A 255 1.78 -6.60 34.96
CA GLU A 255 0.78 -7.56 35.44
C GLU A 255 -0.55 -7.58 34.64
N LYS A 256 -0.87 -6.48 33.93
CA LYS A 256 -2.17 -6.32 33.26
C LYS A 256 -2.00 -5.63 31.90
N PRO A 257 -2.68 -6.11 30.83
CA PRO A 257 -2.64 -5.48 29.52
C PRO A 257 -3.10 -4.02 29.55
N SER A 258 -4.02 -3.67 30.46
CA SER A 258 -4.58 -2.33 30.61
C SER A 258 -3.72 -1.38 31.46
N ALA A 259 -2.57 -1.82 31.98
CA ALA A 259 -1.68 -0.96 32.78
C ALA A 259 -1.15 0.21 31.94
N PHE A 260 -0.85 -0.06 30.68
CA PHE A 260 -0.37 0.91 29.69
C PHE A 260 -1.15 0.76 28.39
N GLN A 261 -1.46 1.89 27.74
CA GLN A 261 -1.94 1.87 26.37
C GLN A 261 -0.73 1.75 25.44
N ARG A 262 -0.53 0.58 24.84
CA ARG A 262 0.59 0.29 23.91
C ARG A 262 0.10 0.28 22.46
N PRO A 263 0.89 0.79 21.48
CA PRO A 263 0.44 0.98 20.10
C PRO A 263 0.47 -0.32 19.27
N MET A 264 -0.12 -1.41 19.79
CA MET A 264 -0.08 -2.72 19.15
C MET A 264 -1.46 -3.34 19.08
N TYR A 265 -1.79 -3.93 17.93
CA TYR A 265 -3.15 -4.38 17.63
C TYR A 265 -3.68 -5.41 18.64
N TYR A 266 -2.84 -6.33 19.13
CA TYR A 266 -3.29 -7.42 20.01
C TYR A 266 -3.03 -7.18 21.51
N LEU A 267 -2.42 -6.06 21.91
CA LEU A 267 -2.11 -5.77 23.32
C LEU A 267 -3.31 -5.16 24.08
N ASP A 268 -4.45 -5.85 24.02
CA ASP A 268 -5.67 -5.50 24.77
C ASP A 268 -6.29 -6.72 25.46
N SER A 269 -7.54 -6.62 25.95
CA SER A 269 -8.21 -7.70 26.68
C SER A 269 -8.87 -8.79 25.81
N LEU A 270 -8.78 -8.72 24.48
CA LEU A 270 -9.37 -9.71 23.56
C LEU A 270 -8.37 -10.84 23.30
N TYR A 271 -8.25 -11.78 24.23
CA TYR A 271 -7.28 -12.87 24.08
C TYR A 271 -7.42 -13.76 22.84
N PRO A 272 -8.60 -13.93 22.20
CA PRO A 272 -8.64 -14.68 20.94
C PRO A 272 -7.87 -14.01 19.79
N LEU A 273 -7.43 -12.76 19.96
CA LEU A 273 -6.59 -12.01 19.03
C LEU A 273 -5.11 -12.01 19.39
N TRP A 274 -4.76 -12.52 20.56
CA TRP A 274 -3.38 -12.59 21.01
C TRP A 274 -2.61 -13.63 20.19
N ASN A 275 -1.28 -13.59 20.31
CA ASN A 275 -0.45 -14.66 19.79
C ASN A 275 -0.83 -15.97 20.47
N SER A 276 -0.70 -17.08 19.76
CA SER A 276 -1.19 -18.36 20.25
C SER A 276 -0.25 -19.51 19.94
N ILE A 277 -0.16 -20.45 20.88
CA ILE A 277 0.59 -21.69 20.78
C ILE A 277 -0.41 -22.84 20.77
N TYR A 278 -0.45 -23.56 19.65
CA TYR A 278 -1.31 -24.73 19.50
C TYR A 278 -0.51 -26.01 19.79
N LEU A 279 -0.96 -26.78 20.77
CA LEU A 279 -0.35 -28.05 21.17
C LEU A 279 -1.39 -29.16 21.04
N THR A 280 -1.04 -30.26 20.38
CA THR A 280 -1.91 -31.44 20.27
C THR A 280 -1.60 -32.41 21.41
N SER A 281 -1.27 -33.67 21.16
CA SER A 281 -1.06 -34.68 22.21
C SER A 281 0.16 -34.42 23.09
N LYS A 282 0.27 -35.14 24.21
CA LYS A 282 1.51 -35.20 25.01
C LYS A 282 2.72 -35.44 24.10
N GLY A 283 3.80 -34.69 24.33
CA GLY A 283 5.03 -34.74 23.56
C GLY A 283 5.10 -33.73 22.41
N THR A 284 4.00 -33.03 22.10
CA THR A 284 4.07 -31.92 21.14
C THR A 284 4.76 -30.72 21.75
N SER A 285 5.53 -30.03 20.92
CA SER A 285 6.23 -28.82 21.30
C SER A 285 6.10 -27.72 20.26
N PHE A 286 6.34 -26.49 20.69
CA PHE A 286 6.35 -25.30 19.86
C PHE A 286 7.52 -24.42 20.29
N ARG A 287 8.23 -23.85 19.32
CA ARG A 287 9.38 -22.98 19.58
C ARG A 287 9.02 -21.53 19.26
N PHE A 288 9.44 -20.59 20.10
CA PHE A 288 9.25 -19.17 19.84
C PHE A 288 10.13 -18.71 18.67
N LEU A 289 9.55 -18.64 17.47
CA LEU A 289 10.26 -18.24 16.26
C LEU A 289 10.80 -16.79 16.34
N THR A 290 10.13 -15.92 17.08
CA THR A 290 10.57 -14.53 17.29
C THR A 290 11.87 -14.43 18.09
N LEU A 291 12.17 -15.43 18.92
CA LEU A 291 13.38 -15.49 19.73
C LEU A 291 14.53 -16.27 19.05
N GLU A 292 14.33 -16.77 17.82
CA GLU A 292 15.35 -17.51 17.06
C GLU A 292 16.21 -16.62 16.15
N ALA A 293 15.64 -15.54 15.63
CA ALA A 293 16.29 -14.68 14.65
C ALA A 293 16.78 -13.40 15.31
N GLY A 294 18.07 -13.08 15.12
CA GLY A 294 18.56 -11.74 15.42
C GLY A 294 17.93 -10.71 14.47
N PRO A 295 17.88 -9.43 14.86
CA PRO A 295 17.32 -8.35 14.03
C PRO A 295 18.03 -8.14 12.68
N ASP A 296 19.22 -8.69 12.50
CA ASP A 296 20.04 -8.71 11.29
C ASP A 296 19.85 -9.98 10.42
N GLY A 297 18.97 -10.90 10.85
CA GLY A 297 18.81 -12.20 10.21
C GLY A 297 19.95 -13.18 10.50
N GLU A 298 20.91 -12.83 11.38
CA GLU A 298 21.83 -13.82 11.91
C GLU A 298 21.05 -14.79 12.79
N LYS A 299 21.18 -16.08 12.50
CA LYS A 299 20.63 -17.12 13.37
C LYS A 299 21.39 -17.03 14.68
N HIS A 300 20.74 -16.62 15.76
CA HIS A 300 21.22 -16.95 17.09
C HIS A 300 21.42 -18.47 17.13
N LYS A 301 22.35 -18.98 17.96
CA LYS A 301 22.46 -20.43 18.15
C LYS A 301 21.05 -20.96 18.46
N THR A 302 20.53 -21.79 17.56
CA THR A 302 19.15 -22.32 17.59
C THR A 302 18.83 -23.09 18.88
N SER A 303 19.83 -23.31 19.74
CA SER A 303 19.73 -23.93 21.05
C SER A 303 19.18 -23.02 22.16
N LEU A 304 18.95 -21.72 21.93
CA LEU A 304 18.56 -20.77 22.99
C LEU A 304 17.14 -20.18 22.90
N SER A 305 16.37 -20.49 21.84
CA SER A 305 14.96 -20.07 21.79
C SER A 305 14.10 -21.03 22.63
N PRO A 306 13.32 -20.53 23.60
CA PRO A 306 12.52 -21.38 24.47
C PRO A 306 11.54 -22.28 23.71
N VAL A 307 11.35 -23.50 24.20
CA VAL A 307 10.43 -24.49 23.65
C VAL A 307 9.29 -24.74 24.61
N VAL A 308 8.07 -24.44 24.20
CA VAL A 308 6.85 -24.79 24.92
C VAL A 308 6.51 -26.25 24.64
N MET A 309 6.36 -27.06 25.68
CA MET A 309 6.13 -28.51 25.58
C MET A 309 4.91 -28.95 26.38
N ARG A 310 4.06 -29.77 25.75
CA ARG A 310 2.97 -30.47 26.44
C ARG A 310 3.49 -31.76 27.08
N VAL A 311 3.87 -31.71 28.35
CA VAL A 311 4.43 -32.85 29.10
C VAL A 311 3.34 -33.73 29.75
N GLY A 312 2.09 -33.28 29.77
CA GLY A 312 0.91 -34.06 30.21
C GLY A 312 -0.42 -33.42 29.81
N SER A 313 -1.55 -34.07 30.15
CA SER A 313 -2.89 -33.60 29.74
C SER A 313 -3.18 -32.14 30.13
N ALA A 314 -2.79 -31.73 31.33
CA ALA A 314 -2.90 -30.34 31.82
C ALA A 314 -1.55 -29.82 32.37
N ASN A 315 -0.45 -30.23 31.75
CA ASN A 315 0.89 -29.83 32.17
C ASN A 315 1.68 -29.37 30.95
N VAL A 316 1.90 -28.07 30.86
CA VAL A 316 2.72 -27.42 29.84
C VAL A 316 3.89 -26.75 30.53
N ARG A 317 5.06 -26.89 29.93
CA ARG A 317 6.30 -26.29 30.43
C ARG A 317 7.07 -25.62 29.32
N LEU A 318 7.93 -24.70 29.71
CA LEU A 318 8.90 -24.02 28.88
C LEU A 318 10.27 -24.62 29.18
N ASP A 319 10.90 -25.20 28.18
CA ASP A 319 12.32 -25.54 28.14
C ASP A 319 13.07 -24.27 27.72
N VAL A 320 13.89 -23.73 28.63
CA VAL A 320 14.61 -22.45 28.42
C VAL A 320 16.09 -22.63 28.14
N ASP A 321 16.67 -23.79 28.47
CA ASP A 321 18.10 -24.08 28.27
C ASP A 321 18.38 -25.05 27.12
N GLY A 322 17.34 -25.61 26.51
CA GLY A 322 17.40 -26.48 25.36
C GLY A 322 17.76 -27.93 25.69
N ASP A 323 17.66 -28.35 26.95
CA ASP A 323 17.97 -29.72 27.38
C ASP A 323 16.84 -30.73 27.04
N GLY A 324 15.68 -30.24 26.59
CA GLY A 324 14.50 -31.03 26.25
C GLY A 324 13.62 -31.37 27.45
N GLU A 325 13.96 -30.89 28.65
CA GLU A 325 13.18 -30.97 29.87
C GLU A 325 12.50 -29.62 30.15
N GLY A 326 11.35 -29.68 30.83
CA GLY A 326 10.56 -28.47 31.08
C GLY A 326 10.96 -27.77 32.38
N ASP A 327 11.49 -26.56 32.28
CA ASP A 327 11.97 -25.74 33.40
C ASP A 327 10.87 -24.91 34.08
N VAL A 328 10.12 -24.14 33.28
CA VAL A 328 9.12 -23.19 33.78
C VAL A 328 7.73 -23.69 33.46
N LYS A 329 6.86 -23.81 34.48
CA LYS A 329 5.48 -24.23 34.27
C LYS A 329 4.64 -23.09 33.69
N ILE A 330 3.90 -23.35 32.61
CA ILE A 330 2.89 -22.43 32.09
C ILE A 330 1.56 -22.70 32.81
N PRO A 331 0.98 -21.72 33.52
CA PRO A 331 -0.31 -21.90 34.20
C PRO A 331 -1.46 -22.09 33.20
N LEU A 332 -2.31 -23.10 33.44
CA LEU A 332 -3.48 -23.41 32.62
C LEU A 332 -4.78 -23.15 33.42
N THR A 333 -4.89 -21.95 34.01
CA THR A 333 -5.93 -21.66 35.03
C THR A 333 -7.17 -20.96 34.48
N GLY A 334 -7.23 -20.67 33.18
CA GLY A 334 -8.28 -19.82 32.57
C GLY A 334 -8.25 -18.35 33.03
N ASN A 335 -7.38 -18.03 33.99
CA ASN A 335 -7.04 -16.68 34.40
C ASN A 335 -5.78 -16.24 33.66
N LEU A 336 -5.57 -14.92 33.64
CA LEU A 336 -4.37 -14.32 33.08
C LEU A 336 -3.23 -14.43 34.09
N GLU A 337 -2.19 -15.20 33.77
CA GLU A 337 -1.07 -15.47 34.67
C GLU A 337 0.27 -15.14 34.00
N PRO A 338 1.24 -14.59 34.72
CA PRO A 338 2.56 -14.31 34.17
C PRO A 338 3.41 -15.58 34.05
N VAL A 339 4.22 -15.64 32.99
CA VAL A 339 5.30 -16.60 32.79
C VAL A 339 6.59 -15.80 32.61
N GLU A 340 7.54 -16.01 33.52
CA GLU A 340 8.83 -15.32 33.54
C GLU A 340 9.97 -16.32 33.31
N PHE A 341 10.94 -15.94 32.50
CA PHE A 341 12.11 -16.76 32.20
C PHE A 341 13.29 -15.90 31.75
N ASP A 342 14.50 -16.43 31.88
CA ASP A 342 15.70 -15.77 31.37
C ASP A 342 16.00 -16.25 29.95
N VAL A 343 16.49 -15.36 29.10
CA VAL A 343 17.07 -15.69 27.79
C VAL A 343 18.48 -15.12 27.66
N GLY A 344 19.28 -15.73 26.79
CA GLY A 344 20.66 -15.33 26.56
C GLY A 344 21.62 -15.75 27.67
N GLU A 345 22.91 -15.50 27.45
CA GLU A 345 24.00 -15.88 28.35
C GLU A 345 24.93 -14.69 28.62
N GLY A 346 25.70 -14.75 29.71
CA GLY A 346 26.70 -13.74 30.04
C GLY A 346 26.11 -12.33 30.13
N SER A 347 26.71 -11.37 29.41
CA SER A 347 26.25 -9.98 29.35
C SER A 347 24.98 -9.76 28.54
N GLN A 348 24.52 -10.76 27.77
CA GLN A 348 23.26 -10.72 27.03
C GLN A 348 22.12 -11.42 27.79
N LYS A 349 22.38 -11.95 28.99
CA LYS A 349 21.37 -12.59 29.82
C LYS A 349 20.37 -11.54 30.31
N ARG A 350 19.09 -11.77 30.05
CA ARG A 350 18.00 -10.86 30.43
C ARG A 350 16.70 -11.61 30.69
N ARG A 351 15.86 -11.01 31.53
CA ARG A 351 14.54 -11.53 31.92
C ARG A 351 13.50 -11.12 30.89
N LEU A 352 12.69 -12.08 30.43
CA LEU A 352 11.50 -11.86 29.63
C LEU A 352 10.25 -12.30 30.40
N ALA A 353 9.10 -11.79 29.98
CA ALA A 353 7.83 -12.26 30.47
C ALA A 353 6.70 -12.11 29.44
N PHE A 354 5.75 -13.04 29.50
CA PHE A 354 4.46 -12.91 28.85
C PHE A 354 3.34 -13.25 29.84
N LEU A 355 2.15 -12.71 29.59
CA LEU A 355 0.93 -13.16 30.25
C LEU A 355 0.31 -14.26 29.39
N ALA A 356 -0.11 -15.36 30.01
CA ALA A 356 -0.72 -16.51 29.36
C ALA A 356 -2.14 -16.75 29.86
N ILE A 357 -2.98 -17.28 28.97
CA ILE A 357 -4.35 -17.71 29.25
C ILE A 357 -4.73 -18.86 28.31
N VAL A 358 -5.64 -19.72 28.76
CA VAL A 358 -6.29 -20.74 27.91
C VAL A 358 -7.75 -20.36 27.67
N GLY A 359 -8.32 -20.82 26.56
CA GLY A 359 -9.70 -20.49 26.22
C GLY A 359 -10.75 -21.15 27.12
N ASN A 360 -12.01 -20.77 26.93
CA ASN A 360 -13.17 -21.21 27.70
C ASN A 360 -14.10 -22.09 26.86
N GLN A 361 -15.00 -22.82 27.53
CA GLN A 361 -16.01 -23.64 26.86
C GLN A 361 -16.97 -22.84 25.97
N GLN A 362 -17.19 -21.57 26.32
CA GLN A 362 -18.02 -20.64 25.57
C GLN A 362 -17.26 -19.33 25.35
N ASP A 363 -16.70 -19.21 24.16
CA ASP A 363 -16.00 -18.04 23.66
C ASP A 363 -16.62 -17.48 22.39
N ILE A 364 -16.15 -16.30 21.98
CA ILE A 364 -16.60 -15.63 20.76
C ILE A 364 -15.39 -15.35 19.88
N TYR A 365 -15.44 -15.84 18.65
CA TYR A 365 -14.47 -15.56 17.60
C TYR A 365 -15.18 -14.92 16.39
N GLN A 366 -14.84 -13.68 16.05
CA GLN A 366 -15.50 -12.94 14.96
C GLN A 366 -17.05 -12.86 15.05
N GLY A 367 -17.61 -13.01 16.25
CA GLY A 367 -19.07 -13.06 16.47
C GLY A 367 -19.67 -14.47 16.46
N VAL A 368 -18.89 -15.49 16.13
CA VAL A 368 -19.25 -16.90 16.19
C VAL A 368 -18.96 -17.45 17.59
N GLN A 369 -19.91 -18.16 18.19
CA GLN A 369 -19.69 -18.85 19.46
C GLN A 369 -18.84 -20.11 19.23
N VAL A 370 -17.75 -20.26 19.99
CA VAL A 370 -16.79 -21.36 19.83
C VAL A 370 -16.40 -21.95 21.19
N ASN A 371 -15.98 -23.21 21.20
CA ASN A 371 -15.33 -23.83 22.35
C ASN A 371 -13.81 -23.75 22.18
N LEU A 372 -13.15 -22.99 23.05
CA LEU A 372 -11.70 -22.82 23.09
C LEU A 372 -11.07 -23.46 24.35
N ALA A 373 -11.84 -24.23 25.12
CA ALA A 373 -11.34 -24.90 26.31
C ALA A 373 -10.30 -25.98 25.94
N PRO A 374 -9.22 -26.14 26.72
CA PRO A 374 -8.30 -27.26 26.55
C PRO A 374 -9.01 -28.61 26.62
N SER A 375 -8.56 -29.57 25.80
CA SER A 375 -8.97 -30.97 25.80
C SER A 375 -7.75 -31.90 25.81
N ASP A 376 -7.96 -33.21 25.95
CA ASP A 376 -6.86 -34.18 25.83
C ASP A 376 -6.25 -34.19 24.42
N GLU A 377 -7.04 -33.86 23.39
CA GLU A 377 -6.59 -33.88 21.99
C GLU A 377 -5.82 -32.62 21.60
N HIS A 378 -6.22 -31.47 22.15
CA HIS A 378 -5.64 -30.18 21.79
C HIS A 378 -5.77 -29.13 22.89
N MET A 379 -4.85 -28.18 22.92
CA MET A 379 -4.92 -26.98 23.74
C MET A 379 -4.28 -25.81 23.02
N THR A 380 -4.85 -24.63 23.20
CA THR A 380 -4.28 -23.37 22.72
C THR A 380 -3.94 -22.48 23.90
N ILE A 381 -2.70 -22.03 23.96
CA ILE A 381 -2.23 -21.03 24.93
C ILE A 381 -2.18 -19.70 24.20
N TYR A 382 -2.97 -18.74 24.66
CA TYR A 382 -2.95 -17.37 24.17
C TYR A 382 -2.02 -16.55 25.04
N TYR A 383 -1.16 -15.73 24.44
CA TYR A 383 -0.16 -14.98 25.18
C TYR A 383 0.11 -13.58 24.62
N ILE A 384 0.49 -12.67 25.50
CA ILE A 384 0.98 -11.34 25.13
C ILE A 384 2.23 -10.96 25.93
N PRO A 385 3.13 -10.14 25.36
CA PRO A 385 4.30 -9.66 26.08
C PRO A 385 3.95 -8.81 27.30
N ALA A 386 4.72 -9.04 28.36
CA ALA A 386 4.53 -8.43 29.67
C ALA A 386 5.85 -8.07 30.36
N GLY A 387 6.99 -8.36 29.74
CA GLY A 387 8.27 -7.84 30.18
C GLY A 387 8.37 -6.34 29.93
N SER A 388 9.05 -5.63 30.83
CA SER A 388 9.52 -4.27 30.57
C SER A 388 10.82 -4.01 31.29
N LEU A 389 11.62 -3.10 30.75
CA LEU A 389 12.85 -2.62 31.34
C LEU A 389 12.70 -1.16 31.76
N VAL A 390 13.14 -0.83 32.97
CA VAL A 390 12.92 0.47 33.60
C VAL A 390 14.24 1.05 34.07
N GLY A 391 14.47 2.32 33.77
CA GLY A 391 15.66 3.04 34.21
C GLY A 391 15.43 4.54 34.27
N GLU A 392 16.51 5.27 34.55
CA GLU A 392 16.53 6.73 34.55
C GLU A 392 17.53 7.21 33.50
N PHE A 393 17.05 7.99 32.52
CA PHE A 393 17.86 8.56 31.46
C PHE A 393 17.72 10.08 31.49
N ALA A 394 18.84 10.80 31.55
CA ALA A 394 18.85 12.26 31.68
C ALA A 394 17.96 12.81 32.83
N GLY A 395 17.88 12.09 33.96
CA GLY A 395 17.04 12.48 35.10
C GLY A 395 15.55 12.14 34.96
N VAL A 396 15.15 11.48 33.87
CA VAL A 396 13.76 11.13 33.59
C VAL A 396 13.61 9.61 33.59
N LYS A 397 12.59 9.11 34.31
CA LYS A 397 12.26 7.68 34.30
C LYS A 397 11.78 7.28 32.91
N ILE A 398 12.35 6.21 32.35
CA ILE A 398 11.92 5.59 31.10
C ILE A 398 11.56 4.12 31.35
N ARG A 399 10.60 3.61 30.57
CA ARG A 399 10.23 2.19 30.55
C ARG A 399 10.14 1.73 29.09
N VAL A 400 10.86 0.69 28.73
CA VAL A 400 10.87 0.09 27.39
C VAL A 400 10.18 -1.28 27.46
N PHE A 401 9.30 -1.56 26.51
CA PHE A 401 8.58 -2.83 26.39
C PHE A 401 9.08 -3.59 25.17
N ASP A 402 9.33 -4.88 25.34
CA ASP A 402 9.55 -5.85 24.26
C ASP A 402 8.16 -6.32 23.79
N ASP A 403 7.51 -5.53 22.93
CA ASP A 403 6.12 -5.73 22.52
C ASP A 403 6.00 -6.67 21.32
N ASN A 404 7.10 -6.93 20.60
CA ASN A 404 7.16 -7.93 19.52
C ASN A 404 7.67 -9.31 20.02
N LEU A 405 8.14 -9.39 21.27
CA LEU A 405 8.72 -10.59 21.89
C LEU A 405 9.90 -11.16 21.09
N ASP A 406 10.73 -10.29 20.52
CA ASP A 406 12.00 -10.65 19.88
C ASP A 406 13.15 -10.79 20.90
N GLY A 407 12.85 -10.46 22.16
CA GLY A 407 13.75 -10.56 23.28
C GLY A 407 14.68 -9.36 23.41
N THR A 408 14.62 -8.36 22.55
CA THR A 408 15.44 -7.14 22.61
C THR A 408 14.55 -5.96 22.94
N TYR A 409 14.65 -5.43 24.16
CA TYR A 409 13.88 -4.25 24.53
C TYR A 409 14.39 -3.01 23.79
N GLY A 410 13.53 -2.39 22.98
CA GLY A 410 13.91 -1.34 22.04
C GLY A 410 14.50 -1.89 20.74
N GLY A 411 14.00 -3.04 20.29
CA GLY A 411 14.40 -3.68 19.05
C GLY A 411 13.87 -2.99 17.79
N ALA A 412 14.36 -3.44 16.63
CA ALA A 412 13.83 -3.01 15.34
C ALA A 412 12.43 -3.60 15.12
N PRO A 413 11.50 -2.89 14.43
CA PRO A 413 10.19 -3.45 14.15
C PRO A 413 10.24 -4.67 13.24
N TRP A 414 9.35 -5.63 13.50
CA TRP A 414 9.10 -6.77 12.63
C TRP A 414 7.82 -6.56 11.84
N ILE A 415 7.65 -7.32 10.76
CA ILE A 415 6.44 -7.30 9.95
C ILE A 415 5.90 -8.72 9.80
N PHE A 416 4.60 -8.91 10.06
CA PHE A 416 3.98 -10.23 10.06
C PHE A 416 2.73 -10.28 9.17
N ALA A 417 2.57 -11.39 8.46
CA ALA A 417 1.37 -11.70 7.69
C ALA A 417 0.33 -12.35 8.61
N HIS A 418 -0.42 -11.54 9.36
CA HIS A 418 -1.48 -12.01 10.24
C HIS A 418 -2.74 -12.45 9.48
N PRO A 419 -3.57 -13.34 10.06
CA PRO A 419 -4.93 -13.56 9.58
C PRO A 419 -5.71 -12.26 9.45
N GLY A 420 -6.46 -12.12 8.36
CA GLY A 420 -7.22 -10.92 8.02
C GLY A 420 -6.43 -9.81 7.34
N MET A 421 -5.15 -10.04 7.03
CA MET A 421 -4.40 -9.19 6.11
C MET A 421 -4.61 -9.66 4.67
N SER A 422 -4.81 -8.73 3.76
CA SER A 422 -4.80 -8.99 2.32
C SER A 422 -3.43 -9.57 1.87
N PRO A 423 -3.36 -10.40 0.82
CA PRO A 423 -2.08 -10.94 0.33
C PRO A 423 -1.05 -9.84 0.01
N GLY A 424 0.15 -9.96 0.57
CA GLY A 424 1.24 -8.98 0.40
C GLY A 424 1.19 -7.80 1.37
N MET A 425 0.16 -7.73 2.23
CA MET A 425 0.08 -6.75 3.32
C MET A 425 0.61 -7.37 4.61
N PHE A 426 1.32 -6.57 5.40
CA PHE A 426 1.93 -7.00 6.66
C PHE A 426 1.59 -6.03 7.77
N GLN A 427 1.38 -6.55 8.97
CA GLN A 427 1.24 -5.76 10.17
C GLN A 427 2.62 -5.52 10.78
N PRO A 428 2.99 -4.26 11.06
CA PRO A 428 4.13 -3.95 11.92
C PRO A 428 3.93 -4.42 13.36
N GLU A 429 4.98 -4.94 13.96
CA GLU A 429 5.08 -5.21 15.38
C GLU A 429 6.35 -4.58 15.91
N MET A 430 6.22 -3.72 16.92
CA MET A 430 7.33 -2.92 17.40
C MET A 430 7.24 -2.71 18.90
N ASP A 431 8.39 -2.47 19.47
CA ASP A 431 8.55 -2.09 20.86
C ASP A 431 8.00 -0.69 21.14
N SER A 432 7.75 -0.44 22.42
CA SER A 432 7.23 0.84 22.87
C SER A 432 7.98 1.37 24.09
N ILE A 433 7.86 2.67 24.31
CA ILE A 433 8.50 3.39 25.42
C ILE A 433 7.49 4.26 26.15
N VAL A 434 7.55 4.26 27.47
CA VAL A 434 6.91 5.26 28.33
C VAL A 434 7.99 6.18 28.88
N VAL A 435 7.77 7.49 28.72
CA VAL A 435 8.62 8.55 29.27
C VAL A 435 7.93 9.20 30.46
N GLY A 436 8.63 9.31 31.58
CA GLY A 436 8.13 9.92 32.81
C GLY A 436 7.00 9.12 33.46
N LYS A 437 5.86 9.77 33.67
CA LYS A 437 4.68 9.21 34.37
C LYS A 437 3.51 8.90 33.43
N GLU A 438 3.76 8.88 32.13
CA GLU A 438 2.72 8.63 31.12
C GLU A 438 2.17 7.21 31.25
N LYS A 439 0.87 7.05 30.96
CA LYS A 439 0.21 5.73 30.86
C LYS A 439 0.08 5.24 29.42
N ARG A 440 0.41 6.10 28.47
CA ARG A 440 0.38 5.79 27.05
C ARG A 440 1.83 5.60 26.62
N ALA A 441 2.13 4.42 26.10
CA ALA A 441 3.42 4.18 25.49
C ALA A 441 3.44 4.79 24.09
N ARG A 442 4.58 5.36 23.73
CA ARG A 442 4.90 5.84 22.39
C ARG A 442 5.66 4.71 21.67
N PRO A 443 5.61 4.61 20.34
CA PRO A 443 6.49 3.70 19.61
C PRO A 443 7.96 3.89 20.00
N TRP A 444 8.70 2.80 20.17
CA TRP A 444 10.15 2.90 20.33
C TRP A 444 10.74 3.55 19.07
N SER A 445 11.60 4.54 19.28
CA SER A 445 12.19 5.35 18.22
C SER A 445 13.62 5.66 18.57
N GLU A 446 14.46 5.79 17.54
CA GLU A 446 15.82 6.28 17.71
C GLU A 446 15.82 7.73 18.22
N TYR A 447 14.91 8.57 17.75
CA TYR A 447 14.77 9.96 18.20
C TYR A 447 13.52 10.13 19.06
N VAL A 448 13.70 10.50 20.32
CA VAL A 448 12.64 10.61 21.32
C VAL A 448 12.83 11.87 22.15
N GLU A 449 11.73 12.57 22.43
CA GLU A 449 11.70 13.63 23.43
C GLU A 449 11.71 13.03 24.85
N ILE A 450 12.76 13.31 25.62
CA ILE A 450 12.88 12.94 27.03
C ILE A 450 12.97 14.22 27.86
N GLY A 451 11.93 14.47 28.66
CA GLY A 451 11.80 15.73 29.38
C GLY A 451 11.52 16.87 28.40
N GLU A 452 12.41 17.85 28.33
CA GLU A 452 12.31 19.01 27.42
C GLU A 452 13.38 18.96 26.31
N LYS A 453 14.04 17.81 26.12
CA LYS A 453 15.14 17.65 25.17
C LYS A 453 14.85 16.50 24.20
N TRP A 454 15.22 16.70 22.94
CA TRP A 454 15.33 15.62 21.97
C TRP A 454 16.59 14.81 22.26
N CYS A 455 16.45 13.49 22.31
CA CYS A 455 17.55 12.55 22.50
C CYS A 455 17.59 11.55 21.35
N ARG A 456 18.81 11.18 20.96
CA ARG A 456 19.07 10.01 20.11
C ARG A 456 19.41 8.83 21.00
N LEU A 457 18.64 7.76 20.94
CA LEU A 457 18.72 6.57 21.79
C LEU A 457 19.16 5.34 21.00
N GLU A 458 19.87 4.46 21.69
CA GLU A 458 20.31 3.16 21.22
C GLU A 458 20.08 2.13 22.32
N SER A 459 19.47 0.99 21.95
CA SER A 459 19.33 -0.17 22.83
C SER A 459 20.58 -1.04 22.74
N VAL A 460 21.19 -1.35 23.89
CA VAL A 460 22.42 -2.13 23.98
C VAL A 460 22.22 -3.31 24.93
N ASN A 461 22.91 -4.43 24.65
CA ASN A 461 22.84 -5.66 25.45
C ASN A 461 21.40 -6.19 25.63
N GLY A 462 20.64 -6.26 24.53
CA GLY A 462 19.23 -6.67 24.57
C GLY A 462 18.32 -5.67 25.29
N GLY A 463 18.74 -4.41 25.42
CA GLY A 463 18.02 -3.32 26.10
C GLY A 463 18.27 -3.20 27.59
N MET A 464 19.14 -4.04 28.16
CA MET A 464 19.59 -3.92 29.56
C MET A 464 20.34 -2.61 29.83
N GLU A 465 20.80 -1.95 28.77
CA GLU A 465 21.41 -0.63 28.81
C GLU A 465 20.86 0.24 27.67
N ILE A 466 20.49 1.48 27.98
CA ILE A 466 20.11 2.48 26.98
C ILE A 466 21.24 3.50 26.89
N ARG A 467 21.82 3.65 25.70
CA ARG A 467 22.82 4.67 25.39
C ARG A 467 22.19 5.77 24.57
N GLY A 468 22.70 6.98 24.68
CA GLY A 468 22.21 8.07 23.86
C GLY A 468 22.66 9.43 24.37
N GLY A 469 22.19 10.49 23.73
CA GLY A 469 22.47 11.83 24.22
C GLY A 469 21.51 12.87 23.63
N PRO A 470 21.43 14.05 24.26
CA PRO A 470 20.72 15.19 23.70
C PRO A 470 21.24 15.55 22.30
N VAL A 471 20.30 15.86 21.41
CA VAL A 471 20.56 16.30 20.04
C VAL A 471 19.78 17.58 19.75
N VAL A 472 20.32 18.41 18.86
CA VAL A 472 19.58 19.56 18.33
C VAL A 472 18.91 19.13 17.03
N VAL A 473 17.58 19.22 17.00
CA VAL A 473 16.76 19.01 15.81
C VAL A 473 15.89 20.24 15.61
N GLU A 474 15.76 20.69 14.36
CA GLU A 474 14.66 21.55 13.99
C GLU A 474 13.38 20.71 13.96
N THR A 475 12.27 21.28 14.41
CA THR A 475 11.02 20.54 14.54
C THR A 475 9.87 21.18 13.77
N GLY A 476 8.99 20.33 13.25
CA GLY A 476 7.67 20.69 12.76
C GLY A 476 6.59 19.94 13.56
N THR A 477 5.32 20.21 13.29
CA THR A 477 4.20 19.54 13.93
C THR A 477 3.40 18.72 12.93
N LEU A 478 3.21 17.43 13.19
CA LEU A 478 2.21 16.62 12.49
C LEU A 478 0.90 16.63 13.26
N LYS A 479 -0.19 16.99 12.60
CA LYS A 479 -1.53 17.03 13.22
C LYS A 479 -2.51 16.13 12.48
N LEU A 480 -3.01 15.12 13.19
CA LEU A 480 -4.00 14.21 12.67
C LEU A 480 -5.37 14.89 12.51
N LYS A 481 -5.94 14.82 11.30
CA LYS A 481 -7.33 15.13 11.01
C LYS A 481 -8.03 13.86 10.56
N PHE A 482 -8.63 13.16 11.52
CA PHE A 482 -9.31 11.88 11.28
C PHE A 482 -10.84 12.05 11.25
N LYS A 483 -11.50 11.46 10.25
CA LYS A 483 -12.98 11.40 10.18
C LYS A 483 -13.47 9.95 10.14
N GLY A 484 -14.65 9.67 10.70
CA GLY A 484 -15.25 8.31 10.67
C GLY A 484 -14.95 7.44 11.89
N GLY A 485 -14.51 8.04 13.00
CA GLY A 485 -14.30 7.38 14.29
C GLY A 485 -13.13 8.01 15.04
N LYS A 486 -12.74 7.42 16.18
CA LYS A 486 -11.56 7.86 16.94
C LYS A 486 -10.51 6.75 16.89
N PRO A 487 -9.36 6.97 16.24
CA PRO A 487 -8.28 6.00 16.27
C PRO A 487 -7.72 5.85 17.69
N SER A 488 -7.28 4.64 18.02
CA SER A 488 -6.56 4.37 19.26
C SER A 488 -5.19 5.03 19.24
N TRP A 489 -4.47 4.85 18.15
CA TRP A 489 -3.11 5.31 17.85
C TRP A 489 -2.94 5.38 16.31
N VAL A 490 -2.03 6.25 15.84
CA VAL A 490 -1.68 6.43 14.43
C VAL A 490 -0.19 6.71 14.39
N VAL A 491 0.58 5.74 13.93
CA VAL A 491 2.04 5.80 13.91
C VAL A 491 2.51 6.24 12.54
N MET A 492 3.29 7.32 12.53
CA MET A 492 4.03 7.82 11.37
C MET A 492 5.47 7.34 11.47
N ARG A 493 6.10 6.98 10.34
CA ARG A 493 7.51 6.63 10.26
C ARG A 493 8.27 7.74 9.52
N GLY A 494 9.40 8.18 10.05
CA GLY A 494 10.30 9.08 9.35
C GLY A 494 10.94 8.42 8.12
N GLU A 495 11.35 9.21 7.15
CA GLU A 495 12.12 8.75 5.99
C GLU A 495 13.57 9.27 6.07
N GLY A 496 14.46 8.73 5.24
CA GLY A 496 15.86 9.16 5.19
C GLY A 496 16.57 8.96 6.54
N VAL A 497 17.14 10.03 7.09
CA VAL A 497 17.91 9.95 8.36
C VAL A 497 17.05 9.55 9.56
N TYR A 498 15.72 9.65 9.46
CA TYR A 498 14.77 9.33 10.52
C TYR A 498 14.03 8.01 10.27
N GLU A 499 14.56 7.11 9.43
CA GLU A 499 13.90 5.84 9.08
C GLU A 499 13.65 4.88 10.26
N SER A 500 14.36 5.09 11.38
CA SER A 500 14.20 4.37 12.65
C SER A 500 13.42 5.18 13.70
N SER A 501 12.67 6.21 13.28
CA SER A 501 11.86 7.06 14.16
C SER A 501 10.37 6.94 13.85
N TYR A 502 9.58 6.79 14.90
CA TYR A 502 8.17 6.44 14.84
C TYR A 502 7.35 7.29 15.82
N PHE A 503 6.34 7.99 15.32
CA PHE A 503 5.62 8.98 16.10
C PHE A 503 4.12 8.72 16.10
N ASP A 504 3.52 8.60 17.29
CA ASP A 504 2.06 8.55 17.43
C ASP A 504 1.45 9.96 17.34
N ILE A 505 0.65 10.20 16.31
CA ILE A 505 0.09 11.52 15.99
C ILE A 505 -1.36 11.72 16.44
N THR A 506 -1.90 10.83 17.28
CA THR A 506 -3.29 10.94 17.77
C THR A 506 -3.54 12.06 18.78
N GLY A 507 -2.49 12.77 19.21
CA GLY A 507 -2.59 13.97 20.04
C GLY A 507 -3.20 15.16 19.29
N SER A 508 -3.20 16.33 19.94
CA SER A 508 -3.64 17.60 19.32
C SER A 508 -2.69 18.13 18.24
N GLY A 509 -1.48 17.59 18.22
CA GLY A 509 -0.35 17.89 17.35
C GLY A 509 0.87 17.23 17.99
N THR A 510 1.66 16.51 17.20
CA THR A 510 2.88 15.83 17.66
C THR A 510 4.06 16.53 17.02
N GLU A 511 4.95 17.05 17.87
CA GLU A 511 6.22 17.59 17.41
C GLU A 511 7.11 16.45 16.91
N VAL A 512 7.72 16.65 15.75
CA VAL A 512 8.64 15.70 15.12
C VAL A 512 9.81 16.47 14.48
N PRO A 513 10.99 15.84 14.31
CA PRO A 513 12.07 16.45 13.53
C PRO A 513 11.61 16.86 12.12
N VAL A 514 12.14 17.94 11.58
CA VAL A 514 11.90 18.35 10.19
C VAL A 514 12.35 17.26 9.24
N GLY A 515 11.46 16.85 8.34
CA GLY A 515 11.70 15.70 7.47
C GLY A 515 10.42 15.18 6.83
N ARG A 516 10.53 14.07 6.10
CA ARG A 516 9.39 13.41 5.45
C ARG A 516 8.91 12.22 6.26
N TYR A 517 7.60 12.03 6.28
CA TYR A 517 6.92 11.03 7.08
C TYR A 517 5.90 10.26 6.27
N SER A 518 5.89 8.93 6.42
CA SER A 518 4.88 8.04 5.84
C SER A 518 3.98 7.46 6.93
N LEU A 519 2.73 7.14 6.58
CA LEU A 519 1.87 6.37 7.46
C LEU A 519 2.49 4.99 7.64
N TYR A 520 2.77 4.59 8.88
CA TYR A 520 3.30 3.26 9.17
C TYR A 520 2.16 2.28 9.46
N TYR A 521 1.33 2.58 10.46
CA TYR A 521 0.12 1.83 10.78
C TYR A 521 -0.73 2.59 11.81
N GLY A 522 -2.00 2.20 11.94
CA GLY A 522 -2.92 2.76 12.92
C GLY A 522 -3.97 1.73 13.35
N GLU A 523 -4.75 2.06 14.38
CA GLU A 523 -5.89 1.26 14.78
C GLU A 523 -7.12 2.11 14.93
N LEU A 524 -8.20 1.69 14.29
CA LEU A 524 -9.53 2.23 14.52
C LEU A 524 -10.33 1.22 15.34
N ARG A 525 -10.93 1.67 16.45
CA ARG A 525 -11.75 0.81 17.30
C ARG A 525 -12.97 1.49 17.86
N LYS A 526 -13.95 0.68 18.25
CA LYS A 526 -15.16 1.08 18.95
C LYS A 526 -15.59 -0.02 19.91
N GLY A 527 -16.20 0.35 21.03
CA GLY A 527 -16.67 -0.59 22.04
C GLY A 527 -15.60 -0.95 23.08
N LYS A 528 -15.92 -1.88 23.97
CA LYS A 528 -15.07 -2.32 25.09
C LYS A 528 -15.21 -3.82 25.28
N LYS A 529 -14.16 -4.47 25.79
CA LYS A 529 -14.14 -5.91 26.12
C LYS A 529 -14.71 -6.74 24.96
N ARG A 530 -15.64 -7.67 25.22
CA ARG A 530 -16.26 -8.55 24.22
C ARG A 530 -17.08 -7.86 23.13
N GLN A 531 -17.48 -6.59 23.32
CA GLN A 531 -18.21 -5.80 22.30
C GLN A 531 -17.27 -4.94 21.44
N MET A 532 -15.96 -5.09 21.62
CA MET A 532 -14.99 -4.33 20.85
C MET A 532 -15.00 -4.80 19.40
N VAL A 533 -15.16 -3.83 18.51
CA VAL A 533 -14.91 -3.96 17.08
C VAL A 533 -13.71 -3.10 16.73
N LYS A 534 -12.80 -3.61 15.92
CA LYS A 534 -11.56 -2.90 15.58
C LYS A 534 -10.97 -3.38 14.27
N THR A 535 -10.04 -2.61 13.75
CA THR A 535 -9.34 -2.89 12.52
C THR A 535 -7.96 -2.25 12.61
N LEU A 536 -6.97 -2.93 12.06
CA LEU A 536 -5.68 -2.32 11.78
C LEU A 536 -5.87 -1.46 10.53
N PHE A 537 -5.15 -0.36 10.39
CA PHE A 537 -4.97 0.24 9.08
C PHE A 537 -3.49 0.47 8.79
N VAL A 538 -3.14 0.28 7.52
CA VAL A 538 -1.78 0.32 6.98
C VAL A 538 -1.78 1.16 5.71
N PRO A 539 -0.64 1.71 5.26
CA PRO A 539 -0.59 2.43 3.99
C PRO A 539 -1.03 1.53 2.83
N GLY A 540 -1.83 2.08 1.92
CA GLY A 540 -2.07 1.49 0.60
C GLY A 540 -1.04 1.96 -0.42
N GLU A 541 -1.08 1.39 -1.62
CA GLU A 541 -0.18 1.78 -2.72
C GLU A 541 -0.24 3.27 -3.03
N ALA A 542 -1.42 3.88 -2.91
CA ALA A 542 -1.67 5.28 -3.18
C ALA A 542 -1.53 6.22 -1.96
N THR A 543 -1.09 5.72 -0.81
CA THR A 543 -1.00 6.54 0.41
C THR A 543 0.10 7.59 0.29
N PRO A 544 -0.21 8.88 0.52
CA PRO A 544 0.77 9.95 0.40
C PRO A 544 1.77 9.93 1.56
N THR A 545 2.81 10.73 1.42
CA THR A 545 3.74 11.10 2.48
C THR A 545 3.51 12.56 2.87
N TRP A 546 4.02 12.96 4.04
CA TRP A 546 3.83 14.29 4.60
C TRP A 546 5.18 14.86 5.02
N ASP A 547 5.44 16.12 4.65
CA ASP A 547 6.65 16.83 5.06
C ASP A 547 6.35 17.61 6.35
N ALA A 548 7.11 17.39 7.43
CA ALA A 548 7.14 18.27 8.59
C ALA A 548 8.12 19.40 8.32
N VAL A 549 7.64 20.64 8.37
CA VAL A 549 8.41 21.85 8.07
C VAL A 549 8.67 22.62 9.37
N ALA A 550 9.84 23.25 9.48
CA ALA A 550 10.29 23.94 10.69
C ALA A 550 9.25 24.96 11.19
N GLY A 551 8.76 24.79 12.41
CA GLY A 551 7.76 25.66 13.04
C GLY A 551 6.35 25.62 12.45
N GLU A 552 6.10 24.80 11.42
CA GLU A 552 4.80 24.69 10.77
C GLU A 552 4.00 23.47 11.26
N THR A 553 2.69 23.51 11.03
CA THR A 553 1.78 22.38 11.26
C THR A 553 1.35 21.76 9.94
N THR A 554 1.76 20.52 9.70
CA THR A 554 1.32 19.71 8.56
C THR A 554 0.12 18.86 8.96
N ILE A 555 -0.97 18.97 8.19
CA ILE A 555 -2.19 18.21 8.43
C ILE A 555 -2.09 16.83 7.78
N VAL A 556 -2.23 15.78 8.59
CA VAL A 556 -2.34 14.39 8.13
C VAL A 556 -3.82 14.03 8.09
N GLU A 557 -4.42 14.05 6.89
CA GLU A 557 -5.84 13.72 6.68
C GLU A 557 -6.02 12.21 6.45
N LEU A 558 -6.77 11.54 7.33
CA LEU A 558 -7.08 10.10 7.25
C LEU A 558 -8.57 9.87 7.57
N GLY A 559 -9.06 8.66 7.30
CA GLY A 559 -10.42 8.25 7.61
C GLY A 559 -11.37 8.47 6.43
N SER A 560 -12.59 8.90 6.72
CA SER A 560 -13.64 9.02 5.71
C SER A 560 -13.37 10.15 4.68
N PRO A 561 -13.94 10.08 3.45
CA PRO A 561 -14.88 9.07 2.98
C PRO A 561 -14.25 7.69 2.85
N PHE A 562 -14.99 6.68 3.29
CA PHE A 562 -14.57 5.28 3.15
C PHE A 562 -15.04 4.73 1.80
N SER A 563 -14.23 3.86 1.21
CA SER A 563 -14.49 3.15 -0.04
C SER A 563 -14.07 1.68 0.10
N TYR A 564 -14.08 0.93 -1.01
CA TYR A 564 -13.49 -0.40 -1.09
C TYR A 564 -12.31 -0.40 -2.05
N ASP A 565 -11.25 -1.13 -1.69
CA ASP A 565 -10.37 -1.72 -2.68
C ASP A 565 -10.63 -3.22 -2.76
N PHE A 566 -10.66 -3.73 -3.99
CA PHE A 566 -10.97 -5.12 -4.31
C PHE A 566 -10.40 -5.49 -5.68
N LYS A 567 -10.21 -6.79 -5.89
CA LYS A 567 -9.86 -7.37 -7.19
C LYS A 567 -10.96 -8.33 -7.58
N PHE A 568 -11.18 -8.49 -8.88
CA PHE A 568 -12.08 -9.50 -9.42
C PHE A 568 -11.45 -10.13 -10.64
N GLU A 569 -11.85 -11.36 -10.92
CA GLU A 569 -11.49 -12.10 -12.11
C GLU A 569 -12.73 -12.24 -12.98
N GLU A 570 -12.60 -12.00 -14.27
CA GLU A 570 -13.70 -12.07 -15.22
C GLU A 570 -13.39 -13.09 -16.31
N ASP A 571 -14.33 -14.00 -16.55
CA ASP A 571 -14.33 -14.89 -17.71
C ASP A 571 -15.55 -14.62 -18.61
N ALA A 572 -15.76 -15.48 -19.62
CA ALA A 572 -16.85 -15.34 -20.57
C ALA A 572 -18.25 -15.46 -19.92
N SER A 573 -18.37 -16.19 -18.81
CA SER A 573 -19.64 -16.57 -18.19
C SER A 573 -19.84 -16.02 -16.78
N ALA A 574 -18.76 -15.67 -16.08
CA ALA A 574 -18.82 -15.33 -14.68
C ALA A 574 -17.81 -14.24 -14.29
N ILE A 575 -18.12 -13.59 -13.17
CA ILE A 575 -17.21 -12.70 -12.46
C ILE A 575 -17.00 -13.28 -11.06
N SER A 576 -15.74 -13.51 -10.69
CA SER A 576 -15.34 -13.97 -9.37
C SER A 576 -14.77 -12.80 -8.56
N VAL A 577 -15.30 -12.58 -7.36
CA VAL A 577 -14.80 -11.58 -6.41
C VAL A 577 -14.22 -12.32 -5.20
N PRO A 578 -12.89 -12.48 -5.11
CA PRO A 578 -12.27 -13.11 -3.97
C PRO A 578 -12.44 -12.25 -2.71
N GLY A 579 -13.11 -12.78 -1.69
CA GLY A 579 -13.47 -12.03 -0.49
C GLY A 579 -12.24 -11.57 0.31
N LYS A 580 -11.15 -12.33 0.27
CA LYS A 580 -9.84 -11.97 0.86
C LYS A 580 -9.21 -10.69 0.30
N ASN A 581 -9.67 -10.23 -0.87
CA ASN A 581 -9.17 -9.01 -1.51
C ASN A 581 -10.06 -7.80 -1.21
N VAL A 582 -11.22 -7.99 -0.57
CA VAL A 582 -12.17 -6.92 -0.26
C VAL A 582 -11.77 -6.24 1.03
N VAL A 583 -11.29 -5.00 0.93
CA VAL A 583 -10.87 -4.20 2.08
C VAL A 583 -11.49 -2.81 2.04
N PHE A 584 -11.73 -2.20 3.20
CA PHE A 584 -12.07 -0.79 3.25
C PHE A 584 -10.83 0.08 2.99
N THR A 585 -11.02 1.20 2.32
CA THR A 585 -10.00 2.24 2.13
C THR A 585 -10.49 3.59 2.61
N GLY A 586 -9.59 4.45 3.05
CA GLY A 586 -9.89 5.82 3.46
C GLY A 586 -9.47 6.87 2.45
N VAL A 587 -9.62 8.14 2.85
CA VAL A 587 -9.40 9.32 1.99
C VAL A 587 -7.97 9.47 1.50
N ALA A 588 -7.00 8.98 2.27
CA ALA A 588 -5.59 8.96 1.90
C ALA A 588 -5.16 7.58 1.40
N TYR A 589 -6.11 6.78 0.92
CA TYR A 589 -5.89 5.42 0.42
C TYR A 589 -5.28 4.46 1.45
N GLU A 590 -5.29 4.81 2.74
CA GLU A 590 -4.95 3.87 3.80
C GLU A 590 -5.96 2.71 3.80
N ARG A 591 -5.46 1.49 3.98
CA ARG A 591 -6.22 0.24 3.92
C ARG A 591 -6.55 -0.21 5.32
N TYR A 592 -7.83 -0.53 5.58
CA TYR A 592 -8.28 -1.03 6.89
C TYR A 592 -8.33 -2.55 6.89
N GLU A 593 -7.20 -3.14 7.25
CA GLU A 593 -6.95 -4.58 7.29
C GLU A 593 -7.29 -5.17 8.67
N ARG A 594 -7.23 -6.49 8.77
CA ARG A 594 -7.42 -7.24 10.03
C ARG A 594 -8.68 -6.81 10.80
N PRO A 595 -9.88 -6.87 10.19
CA PRO A 595 -11.11 -6.48 10.86
C PRO A 595 -11.50 -7.50 11.92
N TRP A 596 -11.92 -7.03 13.10
CA TRP A 596 -12.47 -7.85 14.17
C TRP A 596 -13.89 -7.39 14.51
N GLY A 597 -14.85 -8.29 14.32
CA GLY A 597 -16.27 -8.04 14.56
C GLY A 597 -16.89 -7.00 13.61
N CYS A 598 -16.17 -6.58 12.56
CA CYS A 598 -16.58 -5.61 11.54
C CYS A 598 -16.12 -6.00 10.12
N VAL A 599 -16.03 -7.30 9.85
CA VAL A 599 -15.72 -7.87 8.52
C VAL A 599 -16.63 -7.23 7.45
N PRO A 600 -16.10 -6.84 6.27
CA PRO A 600 -16.90 -6.32 5.16
C PRO A 600 -18.02 -7.28 4.76
N GLN A 601 -19.21 -6.74 4.50
CA GLN A 601 -20.36 -7.50 3.96
C GLN A 601 -21.01 -6.71 2.81
N PRO A 602 -20.28 -6.44 1.70
CA PRO A 602 -20.80 -5.62 0.63
C PRO A 602 -21.84 -6.36 -0.21
N ASP A 603 -22.82 -5.60 -0.69
CA ASP A 603 -23.60 -5.92 -1.88
C ASP A 603 -22.76 -5.61 -3.13
N VAL A 604 -22.55 -6.61 -3.98
CA VAL A 604 -21.83 -6.49 -5.25
C VAL A 604 -22.82 -6.32 -6.40
N SER A 605 -22.60 -5.31 -7.21
CA SER A 605 -23.32 -5.09 -8.47
C SER A 605 -22.32 -5.00 -9.62
N TYR A 606 -22.67 -5.54 -10.78
CA TYR A 606 -21.87 -5.40 -12.01
C TYR A 606 -22.68 -4.72 -13.11
N ARG A 607 -22.00 -4.10 -14.08
CA ARG A 607 -22.62 -3.54 -15.29
C ARG A 607 -21.68 -3.67 -16.47
N GLN A 608 -22.21 -3.64 -17.69
CA GLN A 608 -21.37 -3.46 -18.88
C GLN A 608 -20.69 -2.09 -18.84
N VAL A 609 -19.43 -2.02 -19.25
CA VAL A 609 -18.67 -0.77 -19.38
C VAL A 609 -19.47 0.30 -20.12
N GLY A 610 -19.61 1.48 -19.51
CA GLY A 610 -20.36 2.61 -20.05
C GLY A 610 -21.90 2.53 -19.90
N SER A 611 -22.45 1.42 -19.40
CA SER A 611 -23.87 1.32 -19.06
C SER A 611 -24.20 2.14 -17.80
N ARG A 612 -25.41 2.69 -17.75
CA ARG A 612 -25.92 3.37 -16.53
C ARG A 612 -26.57 2.41 -15.54
N ARG A 613 -27.00 1.22 -15.98
CA ARG A 613 -27.81 0.30 -15.17
C ARG A 613 -26.96 -0.89 -14.70
N GLY A 614 -26.83 -1.03 -13.38
CA GLY A 614 -26.23 -2.19 -12.73
C GLY A 614 -27.16 -3.41 -12.66
N SER A 615 -26.55 -4.56 -12.37
CA SER A 615 -27.22 -5.80 -12.00
C SER A 615 -28.02 -5.63 -10.70
N LYS A 616 -28.81 -6.65 -10.36
CA LYS A 616 -29.34 -6.75 -9.00
C LYS A 616 -28.14 -6.97 -8.05
N PRO A 617 -28.05 -6.25 -6.93
CA PRO A 617 -26.97 -6.47 -5.98
C PRO A 617 -27.06 -7.85 -5.34
N VAL A 618 -25.90 -8.50 -5.12
CA VAL A 618 -25.78 -9.78 -4.41
C VAL A 618 -24.80 -9.59 -3.25
N THR A 619 -25.23 -9.94 -2.04
CA THR A 619 -24.43 -9.77 -0.83
C THR A 619 -23.33 -10.83 -0.76
N MET A 620 -22.10 -10.42 -0.42
CA MET A 620 -21.05 -11.36 -0.06
C MET A 620 -21.29 -11.87 1.36
N GLU A 621 -21.33 -13.19 1.52
CA GLU A 621 -21.56 -13.84 2.81
C GLU A 621 -20.31 -13.77 3.71
N VAL A 622 -20.48 -14.05 4.99
CA VAL A 622 -19.38 -14.25 5.94
C VAL A 622 -19.63 -15.56 6.69
N VAL A 623 -18.62 -16.06 7.40
CA VAL A 623 -18.79 -17.19 8.32
C VAL A 623 -19.78 -16.81 9.43
N MET A 624 -20.87 -17.58 9.56
CA MET A 624 -21.99 -17.26 10.48
C MET A 624 -22.06 -18.18 11.70
N ASP A 625 -21.50 -19.38 11.62
CA ASP A 625 -21.59 -20.40 12.66
C ASP A 625 -20.30 -21.22 12.82
N GLN A 626 -20.30 -22.07 13.84
CA GLN A 626 -19.13 -22.85 14.24
C GLN A 626 -18.79 -23.95 13.24
N ASP A 627 -19.79 -24.55 12.57
CA ASP A 627 -19.56 -25.62 11.61
C ASP A 627 -18.86 -25.06 10.36
N GLN A 628 -19.34 -23.93 9.85
CA GLN A 628 -18.68 -23.20 8.76
C GLN A 628 -17.25 -22.77 9.12
N LEU A 629 -17.03 -22.31 10.36
CA LEU A 629 -15.70 -21.89 10.82
C LEU A 629 -14.70 -23.06 10.80
N PHE A 630 -15.13 -24.26 11.18
CA PHE A 630 -14.27 -25.44 11.15
C PHE A 630 -14.06 -25.99 9.74
N GLU A 631 -15.09 -25.96 8.89
CA GLU A 631 -15.00 -26.41 7.49
C GLU A 631 -14.08 -25.50 6.65
N LEU A 632 -14.21 -24.18 6.79
CA LEU A 632 -13.48 -23.18 6.00
C LEU A 632 -12.18 -22.71 6.65
N GLU A 633 -11.87 -23.24 7.84
CA GLU A 633 -10.78 -22.82 8.72
C GLU A 633 -10.95 -21.42 9.35
N TRP A 634 -10.30 -21.21 10.50
CA TRP A 634 -10.37 -19.98 11.30
C TRP A 634 -10.06 -18.68 10.53
N LYS A 635 -9.21 -18.76 9.50
CA LYS A 635 -8.82 -17.60 8.69
C LYS A 635 -9.95 -17.07 7.81
N ALA A 636 -10.91 -17.91 7.42
CA ALA A 636 -12.03 -17.52 6.57
C ALA A 636 -12.95 -16.49 7.26
N ALA A 637 -13.00 -16.48 8.59
CA ALA A 637 -13.82 -15.53 9.35
C ALA A 637 -13.30 -14.09 9.35
N TRP A 638 -12.16 -13.82 8.70
CA TRP A 638 -11.55 -12.48 8.65
C TRP A 638 -11.89 -11.67 7.40
N SER A 639 -12.55 -12.29 6.43
CA SER A 639 -12.97 -11.66 5.17
C SER A 639 -14.38 -12.13 4.81
N PRO A 640 -15.10 -11.43 3.92
CA PRO A 640 -16.23 -12.05 3.25
C PRO A 640 -15.79 -13.33 2.51
N LEU A 641 -16.74 -14.21 2.25
CA LEU A 641 -16.57 -15.38 1.39
C LEU A 641 -16.53 -14.95 -0.08
N ASP A 642 -15.89 -15.76 -0.91
CA ASP A 642 -15.80 -15.51 -2.35
C ASP A 642 -17.20 -15.48 -2.98
N LEU A 643 -17.41 -14.56 -3.93
CA LEU A 643 -18.67 -14.41 -4.64
C LEU A 643 -18.50 -14.65 -6.14
N ILE A 644 -19.36 -15.49 -6.71
CA ILE A 644 -19.44 -15.75 -8.14
C ILE A 644 -20.74 -15.14 -8.68
N LEU A 645 -20.62 -14.28 -9.69
CA LEU A 645 -21.74 -13.63 -10.37
C LEU A 645 -21.84 -14.13 -11.81
N GLU A 646 -23.00 -14.65 -12.21
CA GLU A 646 -23.24 -15.04 -13.60
C GLU A 646 -23.46 -13.81 -14.50
N LYS A 647 -22.74 -13.78 -15.63
CA LYS A 647 -22.85 -12.73 -16.65
C LYS A 647 -24.09 -12.94 -17.51
N ARG A 648 -24.79 -11.85 -17.82
CA ARG A 648 -25.93 -11.86 -18.76
C ARG A 648 -25.50 -11.98 -20.23
N SER A 649 -24.29 -11.56 -20.58
CA SER A 649 -23.74 -11.54 -21.95
C SER A 649 -22.25 -11.85 -21.89
N ALA A 650 -21.77 -12.70 -22.79
CA ALA A 650 -20.41 -13.24 -22.73
C ALA A 650 -19.32 -12.33 -23.33
N THR A 651 -19.70 -11.32 -24.10
CA THR A 651 -18.76 -10.57 -24.96
C THR A 651 -18.34 -9.20 -24.42
N ASP A 652 -18.94 -8.74 -23.33
CA ASP A 652 -18.75 -7.39 -22.84
C ASP A 652 -17.89 -7.37 -21.58
N ALA A 653 -16.97 -6.39 -21.50
CA ALA A 653 -16.22 -6.08 -20.28
C ALA A 653 -17.17 -5.53 -19.20
N SER A 654 -16.91 -5.89 -17.95
CA SER A 654 -17.74 -5.51 -16.81
C SER A 654 -17.07 -4.45 -15.92
N GLU A 655 -17.88 -3.58 -15.33
CA GLU A 655 -17.48 -2.76 -14.18
C GLU A 655 -18.22 -3.25 -12.94
N LEU A 656 -17.55 -3.29 -11.80
CA LEU A 656 -18.11 -3.71 -10.53
C LEU A 656 -18.17 -2.56 -9.53
N GLN A 657 -19.20 -2.58 -8.70
CA GLN A 657 -19.34 -1.69 -7.55
C GLN A 657 -19.69 -2.52 -6.32
N LEU A 658 -18.99 -2.25 -5.22
CA LEU A 658 -19.28 -2.79 -3.89
C LEU A 658 -19.97 -1.71 -3.06
N SER A 659 -21.02 -2.06 -2.33
CA SER A 659 -21.69 -1.13 -1.42
C SER A 659 -22.18 -1.82 -0.16
N GLU A 660 -22.02 -1.19 1.00
CA GLU A 660 -22.54 -1.70 2.27
C GLU A 660 -23.32 -0.57 2.96
N LYS A 661 -24.60 -0.82 3.26
CA LYS A 661 -25.47 0.22 3.83
C LYS A 661 -25.09 0.58 5.26
N LYS A 662 -24.57 -0.39 6.03
CA LYS A 662 -24.30 -0.23 7.46
C LYS A 662 -23.27 -1.24 7.97
N ASN A 663 -22.00 -0.87 7.90
CA ASN A 663 -20.94 -1.53 8.64
C ASN A 663 -20.90 -1.08 10.11
N LYS A 664 -20.53 -1.97 11.02
CA LYS A 664 -20.45 -1.71 12.47
C LYS A 664 -19.43 -0.62 12.84
N LEU A 665 -18.35 -0.50 12.07
CA LEU A 665 -17.28 0.49 12.28
C LEU A 665 -17.35 1.64 11.27
N PHE A 666 -17.54 1.34 9.99
CA PHE A 666 -17.43 2.32 8.90
C PHE A 666 -18.76 2.98 8.47
N GLY A 667 -19.90 2.48 8.95
CA GLY A 667 -21.20 2.99 8.53
C GLY A 667 -21.50 2.65 7.06
N LYS A 668 -22.00 3.63 6.29
CA LYS A 668 -22.33 3.44 4.87
C LYS A 668 -21.07 3.59 4.02
N VAL A 669 -20.78 2.62 3.16
CA VAL A 669 -19.62 2.60 2.26
C VAL A 669 -20.08 2.23 0.86
N ALA A 670 -19.51 2.86 -0.16
CA ALA A 670 -19.67 2.45 -1.55
C ALA A 670 -18.39 2.76 -2.32
N SER A 671 -17.97 1.84 -3.19
CA SER A 671 -16.89 2.07 -4.13
C SER A 671 -17.37 2.84 -5.36
N ASP A 672 -16.43 3.41 -6.10
CA ASP A 672 -16.68 3.74 -7.50
C ASP A 672 -16.83 2.45 -8.34
N TRP A 673 -17.34 2.59 -9.56
CA TRP A 673 -17.36 1.50 -10.54
C TRP A 673 -15.93 1.23 -11.01
N LYS A 674 -15.44 0.00 -10.81
CA LYS A 674 -14.08 -0.44 -11.13
C LYS A 674 -14.12 -1.44 -12.29
N GLN A 675 -13.27 -1.22 -13.29
CA GLN A 675 -12.99 -2.16 -14.40
C GLN A 675 -11.89 -3.12 -14.03
#